data_AF-A0A182JYU5-F1
#
_entry.id   AF-A0A182JYU5-F1
#
_cell.length_a   1.000
_cell.length_b   1.000
_cell.length_c   1.000
_cell.angle_alpha   90.00
_cell.angle_beta   90.00
_cell.angle_gamma   90.00
#
_symmetry.space_group_name_H-M   'P 1'
#
loop_
_entity.id
_entity.type
_entity.pdbx_description
1 polymer ?
#
loop_
_entity_poly.entity_id
_entity_poly.type
_entity_poly.pdbx_seq_one_letter_code
_entity_poly.pdbx_strand_id
1 'polypeptide(L)'
;MEGRDNNGFIGDNSSSIAGQYRWTTPAPNGVHVTHGVALTDVELAGDKTVPKTSPTVDEATRNVSSIPTPSADRDQWGKGVEFLMSCIAMSVGLGNVWRFPFVALENGGGAFVIPYIIVLLLVGKPVYYMEMIIGQFSSRGSVKVYDMAPIMRGVGYGQILSTTIVTTYYASLMATTLRYLFDSFQSILPWAVCEDSWAGSCIPSGSHNTTIASDQNGVGYGQLFSVTALITYYSSLMALIARYMIDSFMNPLPWAQCRPEWQPNCIDSDTGAIPNDSIAGRPLTSSSEFYFTKVVLKELDGIDDGIGLPDLRLTLFLVLSWSLVFLTLIKGVKSSGKASYFLALFPYVVMTVLLIRACTLPGAVDGIVYFLKPQWDKIYDPKVWYAAVTQCFFSLSICFGNIIMYSSYNKFRHNVYRDATIVTSIDTFTSLLAGCTIFGILGHLAHVTGKTDVGNVVKSDAGLAFISYPEAIAKFEVLPQAFSVLFFLMLFVLGIGSNVAMTSCVMTVIKDQFPKVRNWQAATIIAICGVLLGSIYVTPGGQYVLKLVDYYGASSIALVLAIAELIAIGWVYGVDRLCKDTEFMLGHRPNLYWRLCWRWITPLLMFVILIYNLATLEPLMYKQYVYPTIAYSIGWCIFAFGLLQLPIWGVYAIYKQSGKSLNEKIKNAFKPTAAWGPIDPATHYEYKKFIDED
;
A
#
# COMPACT_ATOMS: atom_id res chain seq x y z
N MET A 1 -40.08 -9.78 51.47
CA MET A 1 -41.11 -10.83 51.36
C MET A 1 -40.54 -11.91 50.47
N GLU A 2 -40.46 -13.11 51.05
CA GLU A 2 -40.19 -14.47 50.51
C GLU A 2 -39.61 -14.64 49.11
N GLY A 3 -38.52 -15.42 49.04
CA GLY A 3 -38.08 -16.08 47.82
C GLY A 3 -38.70 -17.47 47.65
N ARG A 4 -38.53 -18.05 46.46
CA ARG A 4 -38.08 -19.44 46.20
C ARG A 4 -38.31 -19.84 44.74
N ASP A 5 -37.25 -20.45 44.21
CA ASP A 5 -37.18 -21.70 43.45
C ASP A 5 -38.04 -21.94 42.19
N ASN A 6 -37.29 -22.12 41.09
CA ASN A 6 -37.27 -23.30 40.21
C ASN A 6 -38.48 -24.26 40.26
N ASN A 7 -39.02 -24.56 39.08
CA ASN A 7 -38.87 -25.87 38.42
C ASN A 7 -39.63 -25.92 37.10
N GLY A 8 -39.09 -26.69 36.15
CA GLY A 8 -39.69 -26.90 34.84
C GLY A 8 -40.62 -28.11 34.75
N PHE A 9 -40.96 -28.36 33.47
CA PHE A 9 -41.37 -29.60 32.83
C PHE A 9 -42.87 -30.00 32.75
N ILE A 10 -43.23 -30.36 31.50
CA ILE A 10 -44.31 -31.24 31.00
C ILE A 10 -45.68 -30.61 30.67
N GLY A 11 -45.94 -30.47 29.36
CA GLY A 11 -46.81 -31.42 28.64
C GLY A 11 -48.28 -31.07 28.41
N ASP A 12 -48.62 -31.05 27.11
CA ASP A 12 -49.87 -31.47 26.47
C ASP A 12 -51.06 -30.51 26.21
N ASN A 13 -51.18 -30.23 24.90
CA ASN A 13 -52.32 -30.45 24.00
C ASN A 13 -53.59 -29.56 24.02
N SER A 14 -53.71 -28.85 22.87
CA SER A 14 -54.91 -28.47 22.11
C SER A 14 -55.74 -27.29 22.67
N SER A 15 -56.27 -26.33 21.90
CA SER A 15 -56.51 -26.20 20.45
C SER A 15 -56.77 -24.71 20.08
N SER A 16 -56.66 -24.40 18.76
CA SER A 16 -57.26 -23.28 17.99
C SER A 16 -56.38 -22.11 17.48
N ILE A 17 -56.00 -22.20 16.17
CA ILE A 17 -56.22 -21.26 15.03
C ILE A 17 -55.72 -19.79 15.21
N ALA A 18 -55.02 -19.09 14.30
CA ALA A 18 -54.40 -19.23 12.96
C ALA A 18 -53.59 -17.92 12.72
N GLY A 19 -52.65 -17.77 11.78
CA GLY A 19 -52.12 -18.62 10.73
C GLY A 19 -50.90 -17.92 10.08
N GLN A 20 -49.84 -18.69 9.85
CA GLN A 20 -48.69 -18.36 9.02
C GLN A 20 -48.70 -19.31 7.81
N TYR A 21 -48.62 -18.79 6.59
CA TYR A 21 -48.45 -19.62 5.40
C TYR A 21 -46.96 -19.74 5.05
N ARG A 22 -46.47 -20.97 5.11
CA ARG A 22 -45.17 -21.45 4.63
C ARG A 22 -45.47 -22.55 3.61
N TRP A 23 -44.88 -22.49 2.42
CA TRP A 23 -44.94 -23.59 1.45
C TRP A 23 -43.62 -24.36 1.46
N THR A 24 -43.70 -25.65 1.79
CA THR A 24 -42.65 -26.66 1.69
C THR A 24 -42.82 -27.48 0.41
N THR A 25 -41.76 -27.66 -0.35
CA THR A 25 -41.64 -28.67 -1.42
C THR A 25 -41.39 -30.07 -0.83
N PRO A 26 -41.96 -31.16 -1.40
CA PRO A 26 -41.53 -32.52 -1.10
C PRO A 26 -40.47 -33.02 -2.11
N ALA A 27 -39.48 -33.75 -1.62
CA ALA A 27 -38.59 -34.59 -2.41
C ALA A 27 -39.22 -35.98 -2.66
N PRO A 28 -38.82 -36.68 -3.74
CA PRO A 28 -38.33 -38.03 -3.50
C PRO A 28 -37.12 -38.45 -4.37
N ASN A 29 -36.25 -39.22 -3.73
CA ASN A 29 -35.38 -40.34 -4.16
C ASN A 29 -34.77 -40.36 -5.58
N GLY A 30 -33.45 -40.58 -5.60
CA GLY A 30 -32.59 -40.48 -6.77
C GLY A 30 -32.57 -41.67 -7.72
N VAL A 31 -32.13 -41.37 -8.95
CA VAL A 31 -31.52 -42.28 -9.93
C VAL A 31 -30.52 -41.45 -10.75
N HIS A 32 -29.29 -41.94 -10.90
CA HIS A 32 -28.32 -41.50 -11.90
C HIS A 32 -28.81 -41.84 -13.31
N VAL A 33 -28.89 -40.91 -14.27
CA VAL A 33 -28.57 -41.20 -15.69
C VAL A 33 -28.10 -39.94 -16.44
N THR A 34 -27.09 -40.18 -17.27
CA THR A 34 -26.41 -39.44 -18.33
C THR A 34 -27.28 -38.93 -19.50
N HIS A 35 -26.66 -38.06 -20.32
CA HIS A 35 -27.09 -37.54 -21.64
C HIS A 35 -28.05 -38.42 -22.48
N GLY A 36 -29.03 -37.78 -23.14
CA GLY A 36 -29.72 -38.36 -24.29
C GLY A 36 -30.95 -37.57 -24.74
N VAL A 37 -30.92 -37.08 -25.97
CA VAL A 37 -32.04 -36.44 -26.70
C VAL A 37 -33.07 -37.50 -27.12
N ALA A 38 -34.37 -37.20 -27.04
CA ALA A 38 -35.38 -37.65 -28.02
C ALA A 38 -36.75 -36.95 -27.79
N LEU A 39 -37.30 -36.42 -28.88
CA LEU A 39 -38.68 -35.97 -29.07
C LEU A 39 -39.62 -37.18 -29.15
N THR A 40 -40.85 -37.04 -28.62
CA THR A 40 -42.04 -37.68 -29.20
C THR A 40 -43.31 -36.90 -28.86
N ASP A 41 -44.15 -36.76 -29.89
CA ASP A 41 -45.43 -36.08 -29.94
C ASP A 41 -46.54 -36.82 -29.19
N VAL A 42 -47.49 -36.06 -28.62
CA VAL A 42 -48.84 -36.54 -28.31
C VAL A 42 -49.83 -35.47 -28.76
N GLU A 43 -50.56 -35.80 -29.81
CA GLU A 43 -51.72 -35.06 -30.32
C GLU A 43 -52.99 -35.70 -29.72
N LEU A 44 -53.94 -34.88 -29.22
CA LEU A 44 -55.33 -35.28 -29.04
C LEU A 44 -56.27 -34.05 -29.03
N ALA A 45 -56.89 -33.85 -30.20
CA ALA A 45 -58.24 -33.38 -30.54
C ALA A 45 -59.09 -32.53 -29.57
N GLY A 46 -59.68 -31.44 -30.11
CA GLY A 46 -60.88 -30.80 -29.55
C GLY A 46 -61.18 -29.41 -30.12
N ASP A 47 -62.04 -29.37 -31.14
CA ASP A 47 -62.46 -28.24 -31.98
C ASP A 47 -63.22 -27.09 -31.26
N LYS A 48 -62.93 -25.83 -31.62
CA LYS A 48 -63.88 -24.70 -31.76
C LYS A 48 -63.17 -23.42 -32.27
N THR A 49 -63.76 -22.84 -33.31
CA THR A 49 -63.28 -21.74 -34.16
C THR A 49 -63.53 -20.33 -33.59
N VAL A 50 -62.53 -19.43 -33.69
CA VAL A 50 -62.64 -17.94 -33.57
C VAL A 50 -61.66 -17.30 -34.59
N PRO A 51 -61.97 -16.17 -35.26
CA PRO A 51 -61.29 -15.74 -36.48
C PRO A 51 -59.90 -15.10 -36.25
N LYS A 52 -59.03 -15.34 -37.23
CA LYS A 52 -57.65 -14.84 -37.38
C LYS A 52 -57.56 -13.30 -37.38
N THR A 53 -56.66 -12.75 -36.55
CA THR A 53 -55.66 -11.75 -36.95
C THR A 53 -54.66 -11.56 -35.80
N SER A 54 -53.49 -12.20 -35.87
CA SER A 54 -52.28 -11.84 -35.11
C SER A 54 -51.05 -12.45 -35.78
N PRO A 55 -49.89 -11.78 -35.80
CA PRO A 55 -48.71 -12.25 -36.52
C PRO A 55 -48.13 -13.51 -35.87
N THR A 56 -47.52 -14.33 -36.71
CA THR A 56 -46.88 -15.60 -36.43
C THR A 56 -45.81 -15.53 -35.33
N VAL A 57 -45.80 -16.56 -34.49
CA VAL A 57 -44.89 -16.82 -33.35
C VAL A 57 -43.40 -16.92 -33.75
N ASP A 58 -43.07 -16.90 -35.04
CA ASP A 58 -41.68 -16.97 -35.53
C ASP A 58 -40.87 -15.67 -35.39
N GLU A 59 -41.51 -14.54 -35.06
CA GLU A 59 -40.80 -13.26 -34.86
C GLU A 59 -40.46 -12.97 -33.39
N ALA A 60 -41.16 -13.61 -32.44
CA ALA A 60 -40.91 -13.45 -31.01
C ALA A 60 -39.71 -14.28 -30.51
N THR A 61 -39.35 -15.37 -31.20
CA THR A 61 -38.26 -16.27 -30.81
C THR A 61 -36.89 -15.87 -31.36
N ARG A 62 -36.82 -14.92 -32.30
CA ARG A 62 -35.52 -14.41 -32.83
C ARG A 62 -34.86 -13.34 -31.95
N ASN A 63 -35.56 -12.74 -31.00
CA ASN A 63 -35.01 -11.69 -30.13
C ASN A 63 -34.61 -12.17 -28.72
N VAL A 64 -34.72 -13.47 -28.41
CA VAL A 64 -34.34 -14.03 -27.10
C VAL A 64 -32.90 -14.58 -27.07
N SER A 65 -32.18 -14.57 -28.20
CA SER A 65 -30.82 -15.13 -28.31
C SER A 65 -29.68 -14.18 -27.89
N SER A 66 -29.96 -13.10 -27.13
CA SER A 66 -28.92 -12.18 -26.64
C SER A 66 -28.89 -11.99 -25.12
N ILE A 67 -29.46 -12.91 -24.35
CA ILE A 67 -29.21 -12.95 -22.90
C ILE A 67 -27.73 -13.33 -22.70
N PRO A 68 -26.89 -12.45 -22.13
CA PRO A 68 -25.53 -12.82 -21.79
C PRO A 68 -25.61 -14.01 -20.82
N THR A 69 -24.90 -15.08 -21.14
CA THR A 69 -24.60 -16.15 -20.17
C THR A 69 -24.17 -15.51 -18.85
N PRO A 70 -24.62 -16.05 -17.69
CA PRO A 70 -24.24 -15.49 -16.39
C PRO A 70 -22.72 -15.42 -16.34
N SER A 71 -22.20 -14.20 -16.26
CA SER A 71 -20.78 -13.97 -16.07
C SER A 71 -20.38 -14.73 -14.82
N ALA A 72 -19.39 -15.62 -14.94
CA ALA A 72 -18.86 -16.43 -13.86
C ALA A 72 -18.86 -15.66 -12.52
N ASP A 73 -19.42 -16.27 -11.47
CA ASP A 73 -19.45 -15.72 -10.12
C ASP A 73 -18.13 -15.01 -9.82
N ARG A 74 -18.19 -13.68 -9.60
CA ARG A 74 -17.03 -12.92 -9.15
C ARG A 74 -16.58 -13.56 -7.83
N ASP A 75 -15.27 -13.76 -7.70
CA ASP A 75 -14.71 -14.23 -6.42
C ASP A 75 -15.23 -13.33 -5.28
N GLN A 76 -15.32 -13.86 -4.06
CA GLN A 76 -15.66 -13.06 -2.88
C GLN A 76 -14.62 -13.30 -1.79
N TRP A 77 -14.50 -12.36 -0.85
CA TRP A 77 -13.75 -12.57 0.38
C TRP A 77 -14.31 -13.78 1.15
N GLY A 78 -13.42 -14.58 1.74
CA GLY A 78 -13.85 -15.74 2.54
C GLY A 78 -14.61 -15.31 3.78
N LYS A 79 -14.14 -14.24 4.44
CA LYS A 79 -14.78 -13.61 5.61
C LYS A 79 -14.74 -12.09 5.48
N GLY A 80 -15.74 -11.40 6.05
CA GLY A 80 -15.77 -9.93 6.06
C GLY A 80 -14.59 -9.27 6.77
N VAL A 81 -13.95 -9.97 7.72
CA VAL A 81 -12.73 -9.49 8.39
C VAL A 81 -11.52 -9.51 7.45
N GLU A 82 -11.46 -10.41 6.47
CA GLU A 82 -10.35 -10.46 5.50
C GLU A 82 -10.34 -9.21 4.62
N PHE A 83 -11.52 -8.70 4.26
CA PHE A 83 -11.66 -7.40 3.58
C PHE A 83 -11.13 -6.25 4.44
N LEU A 84 -11.57 -6.17 5.70
CA LEU A 84 -11.14 -5.12 6.64
C LEU A 84 -9.62 -5.16 6.84
N MET A 85 -9.05 -6.35 7.10
CA MET A 85 -7.61 -6.52 7.29
C MET A 85 -6.84 -6.19 6.01
N SER A 86 -7.35 -6.52 4.82
CA SER A 86 -6.73 -6.13 3.55
C SER A 86 -6.75 -4.61 3.35
N CYS A 87 -7.83 -3.94 3.75
CA CYS A 87 -7.92 -2.47 3.71
C CYS A 87 -6.95 -1.82 4.70
N ILE A 88 -6.78 -2.38 5.90
CA ILE A 88 -5.79 -1.91 6.88
C ILE A 88 -4.37 -2.11 6.32
N ALA A 89 -4.03 -3.31 5.83
CA ALA A 89 -2.70 -3.61 5.27
C ALA A 89 -2.36 -2.75 4.03
N MET A 90 -3.37 -2.30 3.28
CA MET A 90 -3.18 -1.39 2.16
C MET A 90 -2.95 0.05 2.62
N SER A 91 -3.79 0.54 3.53
CA SER A 91 -3.82 1.94 3.97
C SER A 91 -2.73 2.26 5.00
N VAL A 92 -2.25 1.25 5.71
CA VAL A 92 -1.13 1.37 6.63
C VAL A 92 0.10 0.82 5.92
N GLY A 93 0.87 1.73 5.33
CA GLY A 93 2.02 1.40 4.50
C GLY A 93 3.31 2.05 4.98
N LEU A 94 4.33 2.00 4.12
CA LEU A 94 5.63 2.62 4.35
C LEU A 94 5.52 4.14 4.64
N GLY A 95 4.53 4.80 4.02
CA GLY A 95 4.26 6.23 4.19
C GLY A 95 3.88 6.63 5.63
N ASN A 96 3.21 5.77 6.39
CA ASN A 96 2.87 6.05 7.78
C ASN A 96 4.12 6.08 8.68
N VAL A 97 5.14 5.28 8.34
CA VAL A 97 6.33 5.09 9.19
C VAL A 97 7.41 6.13 8.89
N TRP A 98 7.70 6.43 7.63
CA TRP A 98 8.79 7.35 7.29
C TRP A 98 8.35 8.69 6.70
N ARG A 99 7.19 8.75 6.01
CA ARG A 99 6.79 9.96 5.29
C ARG A 99 5.99 10.88 6.20
N PHE A 100 4.99 10.34 6.91
CA PHE A 100 4.16 11.13 7.81
C PHE A 100 4.96 11.89 8.87
N PRO A 101 5.90 11.26 9.60
CA PRO A 101 6.65 11.98 10.64
C PRO A 101 7.51 13.10 10.06
N PHE A 102 8.09 12.88 8.89
CA PHE A 102 8.89 13.87 8.17
C PHE A 102 8.03 15.04 7.67
N VAL A 103 6.92 14.74 6.96
CA VAL A 103 5.99 15.75 6.46
C VAL A 103 5.42 16.58 7.60
N ALA A 104 5.05 15.95 8.72
CA ALA A 104 4.56 16.67 9.89
C ALA A 104 5.63 17.63 10.43
N LEU A 105 6.89 17.21 10.52
CA LEU A 105 7.98 18.05 10.99
C LEU A 105 8.20 19.28 10.08
N GLU A 106 8.31 19.08 8.77
CA GLU A 106 8.54 20.18 7.81
C GLU A 106 7.38 21.20 7.77
N ASN A 107 6.18 20.75 8.11
CA ASN A 107 4.94 21.52 8.01
C ASN A 107 4.40 22.00 9.37
N GLY A 108 5.26 22.09 10.38
CA GLY A 108 4.93 22.73 11.66
C GLY A 108 4.86 21.81 12.88
N GLY A 109 5.43 20.61 12.79
CA GLY A 109 5.48 19.63 13.87
C GLY A 109 4.08 19.24 14.34
N GLY A 110 3.82 19.38 15.64
CA GLY A 110 2.52 19.06 16.23
C GLY A 110 1.36 19.90 15.67
N ALA A 111 1.62 21.10 15.15
CA ALA A 111 0.59 21.95 14.56
C ALA A 111 0.00 21.34 13.28
N PHE A 112 0.81 20.59 12.51
CA PHE A 112 0.40 19.91 11.27
C PHE A 112 -0.70 18.86 11.50
N VAL A 113 -0.75 18.25 12.69
CA VAL A 113 -1.74 17.24 13.03
C VAL A 113 -3.16 17.79 12.92
N ILE A 114 -3.36 19.10 13.18
CA ILE A 114 -4.67 19.76 13.08
C ILE A 114 -5.16 19.82 11.62
N PRO A 115 -4.43 20.44 10.66
CA PRO A 115 -4.77 20.37 9.23
C PRO A 115 -4.97 18.94 8.74
N TYR A 116 -4.11 18.01 9.14
CA TYR A 116 -4.22 16.61 8.73
C TYR A 116 -5.52 15.95 9.21
N ILE A 117 -5.91 16.11 10.49
CA ILE A 117 -7.18 15.58 11.01
C ILE A 117 -8.38 16.23 10.32
N ILE A 118 -8.36 17.54 10.08
CA ILE A 118 -9.44 18.24 9.36
C ILE A 118 -9.58 17.68 7.95
N VAL A 119 -8.48 17.54 7.22
CA VAL A 119 -8.44 16.96 5.88
C VAL A 119 -8.93 15.51 5.90
N LEU A 120 -8.49 14.70 6.86
CA LEU A 120 -8.93 13.32 7.01
C LEU A 120 -10.46 13.25 7.20
N LEU A 121 -11.03 14.14 8.02
CA LEU A 121 -12.47 14.17 8.28
C LEU A 121 -13.27 14.77 7.12
N LEU A 122 -12.75 15.74 6.37
CA LEU A 122 -13.52 16.41 5.30
C LEU A 122 -13.26 15.84 3.91
N VAL A 123 -12.16 15.11 3.72
CA VAL A 123 -11.73 14.53 2.45
C VAL A 123 -11.52 13.04 2.59
N GLY A 124 -10.53 12.62 3.39
CA GLY A 124 -10.07 11.23 3.46
C GLY A 124 -11.20 10.24 3.69
N LYS A 125 -11.89 10.37 4.84
CA LYS A 125 -12.97 9.50 5.25
C LYS A 125 -14.19 9.55 4.32
N PRO A 126 -14.70 10.73 3.90
CA PRO A 126 -15.72 10.83 2.85
C PRO A 126 -15.39 10.10 1.56
N VAL A 127 -14.21 10.34 0.98
CA VAL A 127 -13.81 9.70 -0.29
C VAL A 127 -13.65 8.20 -0.12
N TYR A 128 -13.01 7.76 0.97
CA TYR A 128 -12.80 6.34 1.25
C TYR A 128 -14.13 5.57 1.35
N TYR A 129 -15.11 6.14 2.06
CA TYR A 129 -16.43 5.53 2.18
C TYR A 129 -17.18 5.52 0.84
N MET A 130 -17.07 6.59 0.06
CA MET A 130 -17.67 6.69 -1.28
C MET A 130 -17.12 5.61 -2.23
N GLU A 131 -15.81 5.43 -2.30
CA GLU A 131 -15.19 4.38 -3.13
C GLU A 131 -15.64 2.98 -2.71
N MET A 132 -15.76 2.73 -1.39
CA MET A 132 -16.28 1.46 -0.88
C MET A 132 -17.74 1.20 -1.26
N ILE A 133 -18.60 2.23 -1.18
CA ILE A 133 -20.01 2.09 -1.55
C ILE A 133 -20.13 1.67 -3.01
N ILE A 134 -19.47 2.39 -3.91
CA ILE A 134 -19.65 2.22 -5.35
C ILE A 134 -19.03 0.90 -5.81
N GLY A 135 -17.87 0.52 -5.28
CA GLY A 135 -17.27 -0.78 -5.57
C GLY A 135 -18.15 -1.93 -5.09
N GLN A 136 -18.65 -1.89 -3.85
CA GLN A 136 -19.53 -2.94 -3.32
C GLN A 136 -20.88 -3.01 -4.06
N PHE A 137 -21.52 -1.87 -4.29
CA PHE A 137 -22.82 -1.79 -4.94
C PHE A 137 -22.79 -2.37 -6.36
N SER A 138 -21.76 -2.02 -7.14
CA SER A 138 -21.66 -2.46 -8.53
C SER A 138 -21.02 -3.84 -8.70
N SER A 139 -20.22 -4.30 -7.72
CA SER A 139 -19.38 -5.50 -7.84
C SER A 139 -18.47 -5.48 -9.10
N ARG A 140 -18.04 -4.28 -9.51
CA ARG A 140 -17.21 -4.02 -10.69
C ARG A 140 -15.82 -3.48 -10.31
N GLY A 141 -14.82 -3.74 -11.15
CA GLY A 141 -13.50 -3.15 -10.99
C GLY A 141 -13.48 -1.64 -11.29
N SER A 142 -12.37 -0.99 -10.97
CA SER A 142 -12.15 0.47 -11.05
C SER A 142 -12.40 1.10 -12.42
N VAL A 143 -12.33 0.35 -13.52
CA VAL A 143 -12.65 0.87 -14.88
C VAL A 143 -14.13 0.65 -15.23
N LYS A 144 -14.70 -0.51 -14.86
CA LYS A 144 -16.08 -0.87 -15.18
C LYS A 144 -17.10 -0.14 -14.30
N VAL A 145 -16.68 0.34 -13.13
CA VAL A 145 -17.52 1.13 -12.22
C VAL A 145 -18.10 2.39 -12.87
N TYR A 146 -17.37 2.97 -13.82
CA TYR A 146 -17.81 4.15 -14.57
C TYR A 146 -18.92 3.86 -15.60
N ASP A 147 -19.48 2.65 -15.64
CA ASP A 147 -20.75 2.40 -16.34
C ASP A 147 -21.92 3.21 -15.72
N MET A 148 -21.74 3.77 -14.52
CA MET A 148 -22.62 4.80 -13.93
C MET A 148 -22.58 6.15 -14.68
N ALA A 149 -21.46 6.45 -15.35
CA ALA A 149 -21.22 7.68 -16.10
C ALA A 149 -20.17 7.42 -17.19
N PRO A 150 -20.56 6.83 -18.34
CA PRO A 150 -19.62 6.36 -19.38
C PRO A 150 -18.61 7.39 -19.86
N ILE A 151 -19.01 8.67 -19.93
CA ILE A 151 -18.10 9.77 -20.31
C ILE A 151 -16.90 9.90 -19.36
N MET A 152 -17.06 9.52 -18.10
CA MET A 152 -16.02 9.59 -17.06
C MET A 152 -15.18 8.30 -16.97
N ARG A 153 -15.35 7.34 -17.90
CA ARG A 153 -14.58 6.09 -17.89
C ARG A 153 -13.07 6.30 -17.99
N GLY A 154 -12.63 7.43 -18.55
CA GLY A 154 -11.23 7.84 -18.57
C GLY A 154 -10.59 7.96 -17.18
N VAL A 155 -11.38 8.26 -16.13
CA VAL A 155 -10.87 8.33 -14.76
C VAL A 155 -10.32 6.98 -14.33
N GLY A 156 -11.08 5.89 -14.52
CA GLY A 156 -10.63 4.54 -14.19
C GLY A 156 -9.39 4.11 -14.98
N TYR A 157 -9.28 4.48 -16.26
CA TYR A 157 -8.08 4.21 -17.07
C TYR A 157 -6.86 5.03 -16.63
N GLY A 158 -7.07 6.29 -16.21
CA GLY A 158 -6.02 7.10 -15.60
C GLY A 158 -5.55 6.52 -14.26
N GLN A 159 -6.50 6.09 -13.42
CA GLN A 159 -6.21 5.49 -12.11
C GLN A 159 -5.39 4.21 -12.25
N ILE A 160 -5.77 3.32 -13.18
CA ILE A 160 -5.02 2.09 -13.37
C ILE A 160 -3.61 2.34 -13.93
N LEU A 161 -3.46 3.33 -14.82
CA LEU A 161 -2.15 3.74 -15.33
C LEU A 161 -1.27 4.27 -14.19
N SER A 162 -1.79 5.19 -13.37
CA SER A 162 -1.07 5.72 -12.21
C SER A 162 -0.70 4.62 -11.22
N THR A 163 -1.65 3.75 -10.85
CA THR A 163 -1.41 2.61 -9.95
C THR A 163 -0.36 1.65 -10.51
N THR A 164 -0.36 1.41 -11.83
CA THR A 164 0.68 0.59 -12.48
C THR A 164 2.05 1.24 -12.37
N ILE A 165 2.15 2.56 -12.60
CA ILE A 165 3.40 3.32 -12.43
C ILE A 165 3.90 3.21 -10.99
N VAL A 166 3.03 3.48 -10.00
CA VAL A 166 3.36 3.39 -8.56
C VAL A 166 3.91 2.01 -8.20
N THR A 167 3.23 0.97 -8.66
CA THR A 167 3.59 -0.43 -8.42
C THR A 167 5.04 -0.73 -8.85
N THR A 168 5.53 -0.13 -9.95
CA THR A 168 6.87 -0.42 -10.47
C THR A 168 7.99 0.07 -9.55
N TYR A 169 7.94 1.31 -9.07
CA TYR A 169 8.97 1.85 -8.18
C TYR A 169 8.76 1.43 -6.73
N TYR A 170 7.52 1.19 -6.30
CA TYR A 170 7.24 0.72 -4.94
C TYR A 170 7.90 -0.64 -4.65
N ALA A 171 7.92 -1.54 -5.65
CA ALA A 171 8.63 -2.82 -5.53
C ALA A 171 10.16 -2.66 -5.38
N SER A 172 10.76 -1.58 -5.90
CA SER A 172 12.20 -1.30 -5.72
C SER A 172 12.53 -0.84 -4.29
N LEU A 173 11.60 -0.13 -3.64
CA LEU A 173 11.72 0.22 -2.21
C LEU A 173 11.63 -1.04 -1.34
N MET A 174 10.75 -1.98 -1.70
CA MET A 174 10.69 -3.29 -1.05
C MET A 174 11.99 -4.07 -1.22
N ALA A 175 12.60 -4.06 -2.41
CA ALA A 175 13.89 -4.72 -2.67
C ALA A 175 15.01 -4.13 -1.79
N THR A 176 15.04 -2.80 -1.66
CA THR A 176 15.99 -2.09 -0.78
C THR A 176 15.77 -2.48 0.68
N THR A 177 14.51 -2.53 1.13
CA THR A 177 14.15 -2.97 2.49
C THR A 177 14.60 -4.40 2.76
N LEU A 178 14.40 -5.28 1.79
CA LEU A 178 14.79 -6.68 1.89
C LEU A 178 16.32 -6.84 1.92
N ARG A 179 17.07 -6.04 1.16
CA ARG A 179 18.53 -5.99 1.24
C ARG A 179 18.99 -5.69 2.67
N TYR A 180 18.47 -4.63 3.28
CA TYR A 180 18.78 -4.27 4.68
C TYR A 180 18.35 -5.33 5.70
N LEU A 181 17.20 -5.98 5.47
CA LEU A 181 16.77 -7.11 6.31
C LEU A 181 17.81 -8.24 6.29
N PHE A 182 18.32 -8.61 5.12
CA PHE A 182 19.34 -9.64 5.00
C PHE A 182 20.67 -9.22 5.64
N ASP A 183 21.07 -7.96 5.51
CA ASP A 183 22.28 -7.43 6.16
C ASP A 183 22.18 -7.33 7.67
N SER A 184 20.97 -7.25 8.22
CA SER A 184 20.73 -7.19 9.66
C SER A 184 21.12 -8.48 10.41
N PHE A 185 21.33 -9.59 9.69
CA PHE A 185 21.75 -10.87 10.28
C PHE A 185 23.27 -11.00 10.48
N GLN A 186 24.05 -9.98 10.11
CA GLN A 186 25.48 -9.97 10.36
C GLN A 186 25.80 -9.74 11.84
N SER A 187 26.92 -10.28 12.32
CA SER A 187 27.37 -10.11 13.71
C SER A 187 27.63 -8.64 14.06
N ILE A 188 28.14 -7.87 13.09
CA ILE A 188 28.27 -6.43 13.14
C ILE A 188 27.38 -5.86 12.03
N LEU A 189 26.57 -4.84 12.37
CA LEU A 189 25.73 -4.19 11.38
C LEU A 189 26.62 -3.44 10.36
N PRO A 190 26.46 -3.67 9.04
CA PRO A 190 27.36 -3.08 8.04
C PRO A 190 27.39 -1.55 8.02
N TRP A 191 26.28 -0.91 8.37
CA TRP A 191 26.18 0.55 8.49
C TRP A 191 26.70 1.09 9.81
N ALA A 192 27.12 0.25 10.77
CA ALA A 192 27.68 0.69 12.04
C ALA A 192 29.14 1.15 11.92
N VAL A 193 29.87 0.71 10.90
CA VAL A 193 31.32 0.94 10.76
C VAL A 193 31.64 1.66 9.45
N CYS A 194 32.79 2.35 9.42
CA CYS A 194 33.33 2.92 8.20
C CYS A 194 34.21 1.89 7.49
N GLU A 195 34.06 1.76 6.17
CA GLU A 195 35.05 1.04 5.36
C GLU A 195 36.32 1.88 5.17
N ASP A 196 37.47 1.22 4.98
CA ASP A 196 38.76 1.87 4.75
C ASP A 196 38.74 2.82 3.54
N SER A 197 37.91 2.51 2.54
CA SER A 197 37.73 3.33 1.35
C SER A 197 37.07 4.71 1.64
N TRP A 198 36.45 4.88 2.82
CA TRP A 198 35.80 6.13 3.25
C TRP A 198 36.60 6.90 4.30
N ALA A 199 37.83 6.47 4.59
CA ALA A 199 38.70 7.09 5.58
C ALA A 199 38.86 8.60 5.36
N GLY A 200 38.75 9.38 6.43
CA GLY A 200 38.87 10.84 6.42
C GLY A 200 37.57 11.62 6.11
N SER A 201 36.48 10.96 5.72
CA SER A 201 35.17 11.62 5.50
C SER A 201 33.98 10.93 6.19
N CYS A 202 34.22 9.77 6.82
CA CYS A 202 33.21 8.94 7.45
C CYS A 202 33.25 9.04 8.98
N ILE A 203 32.08 9.10 9.61
CA ILE A 203 31.89 8.95 11.05
C ILE A 203 31.18 7.61 11.32
N PRO A 204 31.74 6.71 12.15
CA PRO A 204 31.10 5.43 12.46
C PRO A 204 29.79 5.66 13.23
N SER A 205 28.75 4.92 12.86
CA SER A 205 27.45 5.01 13.51
C SER A 205 27.38 4.18 14.79
N GLY A 206 28.13 3.07 14.88
CA GLY A 206 28.21 2.21 16.05
C GLY A 206 28.98 2.83 17.22
N SER A 207 28.87 2.22 18.40
CA SER A 207 29.68 2.57 19.57
C SER A 207 31.17 2.30 19.33
N HIS A 208 32.05 3.15 19.88
CA HIS A 208 33.51 3.24 19.62
C HIS A 208 34.37 1.94 19.71
N ASN A 209 33.80 0.79 20.06
CA ASN A 209 34.51 -0.47 20.25
C ASN A 209 34.34 -1.48 19.10
N THR A 210 33.84 -1.07 17.93
CA THR A 210 33.60 -2.00 16.82
C THR A 210 34.62 -1.81 15.70
N THR A 211 35.81 -2.37 15.86
CA THR A 211 36.78 -2.55 14.77
C THR A 211 36.48 -3.85 14.03
N ILE A 212 36.39 -3.80 12.70
CA ILE A 212 36.38 -5.00 11.86
C ILE A 212 37.83 -5.42 11.65
N ALA A 213 38.16 -6.66 12.03
CA ALA A 213 39.31 -7.36 11.48
C ALA A 213 39.02 -7.63 10.00
N SER A 214 39.81 -7.02 9.12
CA SER A 214 39.74 -7.18 7.67
C SER A 214 40.05 -8.63 7.29
N ASP A 215 39.10 -9.33 6.66
CA ASP A 215 39.43 -10.40 5.73
C ASP A 215 38.36 -10.48 4.64
N GLN A 216 38.67 -9.84 3.50
CA GLN A 216 38.01 -10.10 2.22
C GLN A 216 38.89 -11.08 1.44
N ASN A 217 38.34 -12.24 1.07
CA ASN A 217 38.51 -12.90 -0.23
C ASN A 217 37.72 -14.23 -0.27
N GLY A 218 36.98 -14.50 -1.35
CA GLY A 218 36.64 -15.88 -1.76
C GLY A 218 35.18 -16.17 -2.09
N VAL A 219 34.87 -16.21 -3.38
CA VAL A 219 33.56 -16.39 -3.99
C VAL A 219 33.09 -17.85 -3.99
N GLY A 220 31.87 -18.07 -3.49
CA GLY A 220 30.78 -18.84 -4.13
C GLY A 220 31.09 -20.11 -4.91
N TYR A 221 31.40 -21.24 -4.25
CA TYR A 221 31.02 -22.61 -4.69
C TYR A 221 30.96 -23.64 -3.53
N GLY A 222 31.21 -23.24 -2.26
CA GLY A 222 31.36 -24.15 -1.11
C GLY A 222 30.07 -24.60 -0.41
N GLN A 223 28.89 -24.11 -0.81
CA GLN A 223 27.69 -24.14 0.04
C GLN A 223 27.07 -25.54 0.26
N LEU A 224 27.46 -26.56 -0.52
CA LEU A 224 27.04 -27.95 -0.29
C LEU A 224 28.07 -28.78 0.51
N PHE A 225 29.36 -28.38 0.50
CA PHE A 225 30.42 -29.04 1.31
C PHE A 225 30.49 -28.45 2.74
N SER A 226 30.12 -27.17 2.90
CA SER A 226 30.12 -26.47 4.20
C SER A 226 29.17 -27.04 5.24
N VAL A 227 28.06 -27.70 4.83
CA VAL A 227 27.09 -28.26 5.80
C VAL A 227 27.69 -29.46 6.55
N THR A 228 28.50 -30.27 5.88
CA THR A 228 29.18 -31.42 6.50
C THR A 228 30.43 -30.99 7.29
N ALA A 229 31.14 -29.95 6.83
CA ALA A 229 32.26 -29.36 7.56
C ALA A 229 31.83 -28.49 8.76
N LEU A 230 30.56 -28.08 8.84
CA LEU A 230 30.04 -27.28 9.95
C LEU A 230 30.13 -28.02 11.30
N ILE A 231 29.96 -29.36 11.29
CA ILE A 231 29.98 -30.18 12.50
C ILE A 231 31.40 -30.24 13.10
N THR A 232 32.44 -30.33 12.25
CA THR A 232 33.84 -30.35 12.68
C THR A 232 34.36 -28.95 13.05
N TYR A 233 33.82 -27.89 12.42
CA TYR A 233 34.09 -26.49 12.77
C TYR A 233 33.51 -26.11 14.13
N TYR A 234 32.26 -26.47 14.46
CA TYR A 234 31.70 -26.16 15.77
C TYR A 234 32.41 -26.88 16.92
N SER A 235 32.90 -28.10 16.70
CA SER A 235 33.69 -28.82 17.71
C SER A 235 35.07 -28.21 17.96
N SER A 236 35.69 -27.59 16.94
CA SER A 236 36.94 -26.84 17.09
C SER A 236 36.72 -25.42 17.63
N LEU A 237 35.59 -24.77 17.32
CA LEU A 237 35.18 -23.49 17.90
C LEU A 237 34.94 -23.61 19.42
N MET A 238 34.32 -24.70 19.87
CA MET A 238 34.11 -24.95 21.31
C MET A 238 35.44 -25.16 22.07
N ALA A 239 36.46 -25.75 21.42
CA ALA A 239 37.80 -25.88 22.00
C ALA A 239 38.54 -24.53 22.10
N LEU A 240 38.39 -23.66 21.11
CA LEU A 240 38.90 -22.28 21.14
C LEU A 240 38.20 -21.44 22.21
N ILE A 241 36.87 -21.52 22.34
CA ILE A 241 36.11 -20.83 23.38
C ILE A 241 36.55 -21.29 24.78
N ALA A 242 36.77 -22.59 24.98
CA ALA A 242 37.28 -23.13 26.24
C ALA A 242 38.71 -22.64 26.56
N ARG A 243 39.58 -22.53 25.54
CA ARG A 243 40.94 -21.98 25.67
C ARG A 243 40.92 -20.51 26.10
N TYR A 244 40.14 -19.67 25.41
CA TYR A 244 40.00 -18.25 25.74
C TYR A 244 39.32 -18.04 27.10
N MET A 245 38.40 -18.91 27.50
CA MET A 245 37.79 -18.88 28.83
C MET A 245 38.81 -19.17 29.94
N ILE A 246 39.72 -20.14 29.73
CA ILE A 246 40.79 -20.46 30.69
C ILE A 246 41.81 -19.31 30.77
N ASP A 247 42.21 -18.77 29.61
CA ASP A 247 43.21 -17.70 29.53
C ASP A 247 42.67 -16.34 30.06
N SER A 248 41.35 -16.18 30.16
CA SER A 248 40.69 -15.00 30.75
C SER A 248 40.87 -14.88 32.27
N PHE A 249 41.35 -15.93 32.95
CA PHE A 249 41.64 -15.91 34.39
C PHE A 249 43.11 -15.53 34.72
N MET A 250 43.93 -15.22 33.70
CA MET A 250 45.32 -14.77 33.88
C MET A 250 45.39 -13.24 34.04
N ASN A 251 46.29 -12.75 34.90
CA ASN A 251 46.56 -11.31 35.06
C ASN A 251 48.07 -11.04 34.97
N PRO A 252 48.56 -10.24 33.99
CA PRO A 252 47.81 -9.53 32.95
C PRO A 252 47.23 -10.46 31.87
N LEU A 253 46.16 -10.01 31.21
CA LEU A 253 45.54 -10.74 30.11
C LEU A 253 46.56 -10.94 28.97
N PRO A 254 46.68 -12.14 28.36
CA PRO A 254 47.76 -12.46 27.41
C PRO A 254 47.80 -11.62 26.12
N TRP A 255 46.73 -10.87 25.84
CA TRP A 255 46.53 -10.00 24.68
C TRP A 255 46.39 -8.52 25.07
N ALA A 256 46.58 -8.16 26.35
CA ALA A 256 46.55 -6.77 26.78
C ALA A 256 47.83 -6.00 26.42
N GLN A 257 48.93 -6.71 26.12
CA GLN A 257 50.22 -6.12 25.74
C GLN A 257 50.76 -6.75 24.47
N CYS A 258 51.36 -5.92 23.63
CA CYS A 258 52.03 -6.28 22.40
C CYS A 258 53.27 -7.11 22.70
N ARG A 259 53.31 -8.31 22.12
CA ARG A 259 54.48 -9.17 22.21
C ARG A 259 55.60 -8.65 21.30
N PRO A 260 56.88 -8.94 21.62
CA PRO A 260 58.02 -8.50 20.80
C PRO A 260 57.93 -8.94 19.32
N GLU A 261 57.23 -10.05 19.07
CA GLU A 261 56.98 -10.61 17.74
C GLU A 261 55.89 -9.88 16.92
N TRP A 262 55.15 -8.95 17.53
CA TRP A 262 54.08 -8.16 16.89
C TRP A 262 54.51 -6.73 16.55
N GLN A 263 55.76 -6.38 16.84
CA GLN A 263 56.37 -5.12 16.41
C GLN A 263 56.82 -5.21 14.94
N PRO A 264 56.65 -4.17 14.13
CA PRO A 264 56.40 -2.77 14.50
C PRO A 264 54.91 -2.32 14.48
N ASN A 265 53.95 -3.20 14.17
CA ASN A 265 52.57 -2.80 13.85
C ASN A 265 51.56 -2.96 15.01
N CYS A 266 52.01 -3.26 16.22
CA CYS A 266 51.13 -3.49 17.37
C CYS A 266 51.14 -2.29 18.32
N ILE A 267 49.94 -1.86 18.73
CA ILE A 267 49.71 -0.78 19.69
C ILE A 267 49.00 -1.36 20.92
N ASP A 268 49.52 -1.07 22.12
CA ASP A 268 48.97 -1.53 23.39
C ASP A 268 47.60 -0.90 23.67
N SER A 269 46.73 -1.65 24.34
CA SER A 269 45.36 -1.23 24.63
C SER A 269 45.21 -0.42 25.92
N ASP A 270 46.30 0.10 26.49
CA ASP A 270 46.25 0.92 27.71
C ASP A 270 46.66 2.39 27.43
N THR A 271 45.66 3.25 27.57
CA THR A 271 45.64 4.71 27.74
C THR A 271 46.57 5.63 26.92
N GLY A 272 45.94 6.39 26.02
CA GLY A 272 46.08 7.85 25.99
C GLY A 272 46.96 8.48 24.91
N ALA A 273 46.41 8.73 23.71
CA ALA A 273 46.78 9.88 22.89
C ALA A 273 45.69 10.19 21.85
N ILE A 274 45.16 11.41 21.90
CA ILE A 274 44.39 12.05 20.82
C ILE A 274 45.41 12.62 19.83
N PRO A 275 45.38 12.28 18.53
CA PRO A 275 45.93 13.16 17.52
C PRO A 275 44.84 14.15 17.11
N ASN A 276 45.05 15.41 17.48
CA ASN A 276 44.45 16.54 16.78
C ASN A 276 44.87 16.46 15.32
N ASP A 277 43.92 16.23 14.41
CA ASP A 277 44.07 16.69 13.04
C ASP A 277 42.77 17.28 12.53
N SER A 278 42.61 18.56 12.80
CA SER A 278 41.85 19.47 11.96
C SER A 278 42.65 19.72 10.69
N ILE A 279 42.25 19.15 9.54
CA ILE A 279 42.33 19.77 8.19
C ILE A 279 41.46 18.94 7.23
N ALA A 280 40.27 19.46 6.96
CA ALA A 280 39.70 19.67 5.62
C ALA A 280 38.24 20.09 5.84
N GLY A 281 37.83 21.24 5.32
CA GLY A 281 36.45 21.73 5.35
C GLY A 281 35.47 20.92 4.50
N ARG A 282 35.57 19.58 4.52
CA ARG A 282 34.60 18.67 3.94
C ARG A 282 33.59 18.28 5.03
N PRO A 283 32.29 18.37 4.78
CA PRO A 283 31.29 17.91 5.74
C PRO A 283 31.49 16.40 5.98
N LEU A 284 31.66 16.02 7.25
CA LEU A 284 31.75 14.63 7.65
C LEU A 284 30.37 13.96 7.53
N THR A 285 30.34 12.74 7.00
CA THR A 285 29.11 11.98 6.69
C THR A 285 29.06 10.70 7.53
N SER A 286 27.88 10.26 7.97
CA SER A 286 27.78 9.04 8.78
C SER A 286 28.00 7.78 7.95
N SER A 287 28.52 6.71 8.58
CA SER A 287 28.72 5.41 7.94
C SER A 287 27.42 4.84 7.37
N SER A 288 26.27 5.12 8.00
CA SER A 288 24.96 4.69 7.49
C SER A 288 24.58 5.39 6.20
N GLU A 289 24.92 6.67 6.05
CA GLU A 289 24.67 7.42 4.81
C GLU A 289 25.56 6.93 3.67
N PHE A 290 26.84 6.65 3.94
CA PHE A 290 27.71 6.02 2.94
C PHE A 290 27.30 4.59 2.60
N TYR A 291 26.86 3.80 3.58
CA TYR A 291 26.34 2.46 3.31
C TYR A 291 25.15 2.52 2.34
N PHE A 292 24.19 3.42 2.58
CA PHE A 292 23.03 3.57 1.71
C PHE A 292 23.42 4.07 0.30
N THR A 293 24.19 5.15 0.23
CA THR A 293 24.48 5.83 -1.05
C THR A 293 25.55 5.12 -1.87
N LYS A 294 26.63 4.62 -1.25
CA LYS A 294 27.78 4.03 -1.95
C LYS A 294 27.70 2.51 -2.07
N VAL A 295 27.18 1.80 -1.07
CA VAL A 295 27.13 0.32 -1.08
C VAL A 295 25.82 -0.21 -1.63
N VAL A 296 24.68 0.27 -1.10
CA VAL A 296 23.36 -0.25 -1.45
C VAL A 296 22.91 0.30 -2.81
N LEU A 297 22.80 1.62 -2.94
CA LEU A 297 22.30 2.25 -4.17
C LEU A 297 23.38 2.42 -5.24
N LYS A 298 24.65 2.56 -4.84
CA LYS A 298 25.75 2.99 -5.73
C LYS A 298 25.37 4.26 -6.50
N GLU A 299 24.76 5.21 -5.79
CA GLU A 299 24.12 6.39 -6.33
C GLU A 299 25.10 7.28 -7.10
N LEU A 300 24.67 7.72 -8.29
CA LEU A 300 25.41 8.68 -9.12
C LEU A 300 25.19 10.12 -8.65
N ASP A 301 26.13 11.00 -8.96
CA ASP A 301 26.02 12.44 -8.66
C ASP A 301 24.98 13.17 -9.55
N GLY A 302 24.59 12.54 -10.66
CA GLY A 302 23.58 13.01 -11.61
C GLY A 302 23.25 11.94 -12.64
N ILE A 303 22.33 12.25 -13.56
CA ILE A 303 21.91 11.33 -14.65
C ILE A 303 22.34 11.81 -16.04
N ASP A 304 23.19 12.83 -16.12
CA ASP A 304 23.62 13.44 -17.38
C ASP A 304 24.40 12.46 -18.28
N ASP A 305 25.24 11.61 -17.66
CA ASP A 305 26.02 10.58 -18.34
C ASP A 305 25.30 9.22 -18.42
N GLY A 306 24.01 9.19 -18.07
CA GLY A 306 23.16 8.00 -18.03
C GLY A 306 22.89 7.46 -16.62
N ILE A 307 22.11 6.38 -16.55
CA ILE A 307 21.60 5.82 -15.29
C ILE A 307 22.41 4.63 -14.74
N GLY A 308 23.36 4.12 -15.52
CA GLY A 308 24.13 2.90 -15.19
C GLY A 308 23.35 1.60 -15.39
N LEU A 309 24.00 0.48 -15.10
CA LEU A 309 23.39 -0.86 -15.18
C LEU A 309 22.70 -1.24 -13.86
N PRO A 310 21.62 -2.06 -13.89
CA PRO A 310 20.95 -2.52 -12.69
C PRO A 310 21.93 -3.28 -11.77
N ASP A 311 21.91 -2.95 -10.47
CA ASP A 311 22.72 -3.69 -9.50
C ASP A 311 22.18 -5.12 -9.37
N LEU A 312 23.07 -6.11 -9.52
CA LEU A 312 22.67 -7.51 -9.52
C LEU A 312 22.08 -7.94 -8.18
N ARG A 313 22.62 -7.46 -7.05
CA ARG A 313 22.13 -7.85 -5.71
C ARG A 313 20.74 -7.26 -5.47
N LEU A 314 20.54 -5.97 -5.76
CA LEU A 314 19.22 -5.34 -5.65
C LEU A 314 18.20 -5.96 -6.62
N THR A 315 18.62 -6.34 -7.84
CA THR A 315 17.77 -7.02 -8.80
C THR A 315 17.30 -8.38 -8.29
N LEU A 316 18.16 -9.15 -7.60
CA LEU A 316 17.75 -10.40 -6.94
C LEU A 316 16.70 -10.16 -5.84
N PHE A 317 16.87 -9.11 -5.02
CA PHE A 317 15.87 -8.75 -4.01
C PHE A 317 14.57 -8.22 -4.62
N LEU A 318 14.61 -7.58 -5.78
CA LEU A 318 13.44 -7.19 -6.55
C LEU A 318 12.67 -8.42 -7.06
N VAL A 319 13.37 -9.41 -7.60
CA VAL A 319 12.78 -10.71 -7.99
C VAL A 319 12.13 -11.40 -6.80
N LEU A 320 12.81 -11.41 -5.65
CA LEU A 320 12.27 -11.99 -4.42
C LEU A 320 11.01 -11.25 -3.92
N SER A 321 11.02 -9.91 -3.97
CA SER A 321 9.87 -9.07 -3.61
C SER A 321 8.66 -9.38 -4.50
N TRP A 322 8.85 -9.42 -5.81
CA TRP A 322 7.79 -9.78 -6.76
C TRP A 322 7.32 -11.23 -6.63
N SER A 323 8.21 -12.15 -6.26
CA SER A 323 7.86 -13.55 -5.98
C SER A 323 6.91 -13.65 -4.78
N LEU A 324 7.14 -12.86 -3.73
CA LEU A 324 6.27 -12.84 -2.55
C LEU A 324 4.90 -12.17 -2.82
N VAL A 325 4.88 -11.11 -3.64
CA VAL A 325 3.62 -10.51 -4.13
C VAL A 325 2.85 -11.52 -4.98
N PHE A 326 3.53 -12.22 -5.89
CA PHE A 326 2.94 -13.30 -6.70
C PHE A 326 2.33 -14.40 -5.82
N LEU A 327 3.08 -14.91 -4.84
CA LEU A 327 2.60 -15.96 -3.93
C LEU A 327 1.36 -15.50 -3.15
N THR A 328 1.33 -14.24 -2.73
CA THR A 328 0.17 -13.66 -2.03
C THR A 328 -1.07 -13.60 -2.94
N LEU A 329 -0.88 -13.36 -4.24
CA LEU A 329 -1.94 -13.19 -5.24
C LEU A 329 -2.27 -14.45 -6.06
N ILE A 330 -1.58 -15.57 -5.84
CA ILE A 330 -1.68 -16.77 -6.68
C ILE A 330 -3.12 -17.32 -6.81
N LYS A 331 -3.95 -17.15 -5.77
CA LYS A 331 -5.40 -17.49 -5.78
C LYS A 331 -6.32 -16.26 -5.73
N GLY A 332 -5.81 -15.07 -6.05
CA GLY A 332 -6.56 -13.82 -5.94
C GLY A 332 -6.93 -13.46 -4.50
N VAL A 333 -8.08 -12.80 -4.32
CA VAL A 333 -8.59 -12.33 -3.01
C VAL A 333 -8.70 -13.42 -1.94
N LYS A 334 -8.86 -14.68 -2.34
CA LYS A 334 -8.90 -15.84 -1.42
C LYS A 334 -7.55 -16.15 -0.75
N SER A 335 -6.43 -15.79 -1.39
CA SER A 335 -5.09 -15.95 -0.82
C SER A 335 -4.65 -14.66 -0.14
N SER A 336 -4.81 -13.51 -0.81
CA SER A 336 -4.43 -12.22 -0.23
C SER A 336 -5.24 -11.88 1.02
N GLY A 337 -6.52 -12.24 1.07
CA GLY A 337 -7.35 -12.09 2.28
C GLY A 337 -6.83 -12.87 3.48
N LYS A 338 -6.23 -14.06 3.27
CA LYS A 338 -5.60 -14.83 4.36
C LYS A 338 -4.25 -14.27 4.76
N ALA A 339 -3.45 -13.82 3.80
CA ALA A 339 -2.18 -13.14 4.09
C ALA A 339 -2.42 -11.83 4.87
N SER A 340 -3.53 -11.14 4.61
CA SER A 340 -3.85 -9.84 5.22
C SER A 340 -3.87 -9.83 6.75
N TYR A 341 -4.20 -10.96 7.42
CA TYR A 341 -4.12 -11.05 8.87
C TYR A 341 -2.70 -10.79 9.38
N PHE A 342 -1.70 -11.41 8.75
CA PHE A 342 -0.30 -11.19 9.09
C PHE A 342 0.15 -9.80 8.64
N LEU A 343 -0.16 -9.41 7.40
CA LEU A 343 0.27 -8.14 6.83
C LEU A 343 -0.25 -6.93 7.61
N ALA A 344 -1.48 -7.00 8.14
CA ALA A 344 -2.08 -5.94 8.94
C ALA A 344 -1.60 -5.96 10.39
N LEU A 345 -1.53 -7.12 11.05
CA LEU A 345 -1.30 -7.18 12.50
C LEU A 345 0.17 -7.16 12.90
N PHE A 346 1.05 -7.80 12.13
CA PHE A 346 2.47 -7.92 12.47
C PHE A 346 3.16 -6.56 12.67
N PRO A 347 2.92 -5.53 11.82
CA PRO A 347 3.51 -4.22 12.04
C PRO A 347 3.15 -3.58 13.38
N TYR A 348 1.94 -3.78 13.91
CA TYR A 348 1.56 -3.25 15.23
C TYR A 348 2.31 -3.92 16.37
N VAL A 349 2.60 -5.22 16.25
CA VAL A 349 3.42 -5.93 17.24
C VAL A 349 4.82 -5.30 17.28
N VAL A 350 5.44 -5.11 16.12
CA VAL A 350 6.78 -4.50 16.03
C VAL A 350 6.77 -3.05 16.47
N MET A 351 5.82 -2.23 16.02
CA MET A 351 5.69 -0.84 16.42
C MET A 351 5.51 -0.69 17.94
N THR A 352 4.78 -1.60 18.58
CA THR A 352 4.62 -1.60 20.04
C THR A 352 5.94 -1.92 20.74
N VAL A 353 6.68 -2.93 20.27
CA VAL A 353 8.01 -3.28 20.80
C VAL A 353 8.99 -2.11 20.63
N LEU A 354 9.01 -1.49 19.45
CA LEU A 354 9.87 -0.33 19.16
C LEU A 354 9.47 0.89 19.98
N LEU A 355 8.17 1.14 20.21
CA LEU A 355 7.72 2.22 21.07
C LEU A 355 8.18 2.01 22.51
N ILE A 356 7.98 0.80 23.06
CA ILE A 356 8.44 0.47 24.42
C ILE A 356 9.95 0.71 24.51
N ARG A 357 10.73 0.22 23.53
CA ARG A 357 12.17 0.47 23.50
C ARG A 357 12.48 1.96 23.43
N ALA A 358 11.84 2.70 22.53
CA ALA A 358 12.03 4.15 22.37
C ALA A 358 11.81 4.88 23.70
N CYS A 359 10.71 4.61 24.40
CA CYS A 359 10.39 5.22 25.69
C CYS A 359 11.38 4.86 26.82
N THR A 360 12.16 3.79 26.68
CA THR A 360 13.20 3.40 27.66
C THR A 360 14.56 4.03 27.39
N LEU A 361 14.75 4.68 26.24
CA LEU A 361 16.04 5.27 25.85
C LEU A 361 16.23 6.68 26.44
N PRO A 362 17.43 7.03 26.89
CA PRO A 362 17.74 8.39 27.35
C PRO A 362 17.65 9.37 26.16
N GLY A 363 17.07 10.55 26.38
CA GLY A 363 16.84 11.56 25.34
C GLY A 363 15.63 11.31 24.43
N ALA A 364 14.90 10.20 24.61
CA ALA A 364 13.74 9.91 23.76
C ALA A 364 12.58 10.91 23.94
N VAL A 365 12.39 11.41 25.17
CA VAL A 365 11.36 12.42 25.46
C VAL A 365 11.61 13.70 24.66
N ASP A 366 12.87 14.13 24.54
CA ASP A 366 13.22 15.34 23.78
C ASP A 366 12.84 15.20 22.31
N GLY A 367 13.03 14.02 21.72
CA GLY A 367 12.59 13.72 20.37
C GLY A 367 11.07 13.71 20.20
N ILE A 368 10.33 13.05 21.10
CA ILE A 368 8.86 13.04 21.06
C ILE A 368 8.28 14.45 21.23
N VAL A 369 8.83 15.23 22.16
CA VAL A 369 8.45 16.63 22.36
C VAL A 369 8.79 17.45 21.12
N TYR A 370 9.95 17.23 20.51
CA TYR A 370 10.34 17.90 19.27
C TYR A 370 9.35 17.64 18.14
N PHE A 371 8.89 16.40 17.96
CA PHE A 371 7.87 16.03 17.00
C PHE A 371 6.52 16.72 17.25
N LEU A 372 6.06 16.73 18.50
CA LEU A 372 4.75 17.25 18.89
C LEU A 372 4.75 18.75 19.18
N LYS A 373 5.90 19.42 19.15
CA LYS A 373 6.00 20.87 19.40
C LYS A 373 5.25 21.63 18.29
N PRO A 374 4.19 22.39 18.62
CA PRO A 374 3.41 23.06 17.59
C PRO A 374 4.10 24.36 17.14
N GLN A 375 4.21 24.53 15.82
CA GLN A 375 4.61 25.80 15.20
C GLN A 375 3.38 26.47 14.60
N TRP A 376 2.69 27.31 15.39
CA TRP A 376 1.39 27.87 15.02
C TRP A 376 1.42 28.74 13.75
N ASP A 377 2.53 29.42 13.48
CA ASP A 377 2.69 30.29 12.31
C ASP A 377 2.56 29.52 10.99
N LYS A 378 2.93 28.23 10.99
CA LYS A 378 2.88 27.37 9.81
C LYS A 378 1.47 27.03 9.37
N ILE A 379 0.47 27.05 10.25
CA ILE A 379 -0.93 26.68 9.89
C ILE A 379 -1.52 27.66 8.86
N TYR A 380 -1.05 28.90 8.83
CA TYR A 380 -1.48 29.92 7.88
C TYR A 380 -0.86 29.75 6.49
N ASP A 381 0.17 28.92 6.35
CA ASP A 381 0.83 28.65 5.06
C ASP A 381 -0.01 27.64 4.25
N PRO A 382 -0.52 28.00 3.05
CA PRO A 382 -1.27 27.08 2.22
C PRO A 382 -0.48 25.82 1.80
N LYS A 383 0.88 25.88 1.79
CA LYS A 383 1.72 24.69 1.55
C LYS A 383 1.45 23.58 2.59
N VAL A 384 1.16 23.93 3.84
CA VAL A 384 0.86 22.99 4.93
C VAL A 384 -0.44 22.22 4.67
N TRP A 385 -1.46 22.89 4.16
CA TRP A 385 -2.74 22.27 3.80
C TRP A 385 -2.62 21.37 2.56
N TYR A 386 -1.83 21.79 1.58
CA TYR A 386 -1.47 20.94 0.43
C TYR A 386 -0.74 19.67 0.87
N ALA A 387 0.23 19.79 1.79
CA ALA A 387 0.94 18.65 2.37
C ALA A 387 0.00 17.72 3.13
N ALA A 388 -0.96 18.26 3.89
CA ALA A 388 -1.96 17.46 4.60
C ALA A 388 -2.86 16.65 3.66
N VAL A 389 -3.33 17.26 2.55
CA VAL A 389 -4.13 16.57 1.52
C VAL A 389 -3.33 15.51 0.81
N THR A 390 -2.15 15.83 0.29
CA THR A 390 -1.31 14.84 -0.39
C THR A 390 -0.95 13.67 0.53
N GLN A 391 -0.61 13.95 1.80
CA GLN A 391 -0.37 12.90 2.79
C GLN A 391 -1.61 12.04 3.01
N CYS A 392 -2.79 12.62 3.16
CA CYS A 392 -4.05 11.87 3.33
C CYS A 392 -4.35 10.95 2.13
N PHE A 393 -4.12 11.42 0.91
CA PHE A 393 -4.31 10.65 -0.32
C PHE A 393 -3.42 9.42 -0.40
N PHE A 394 -2.12 9.63 -0.18
CA PHE A 394 -1.13 8.55 -0.23
C PHE A 394 -1.27 7.57 0.94
N SER A 395 -1.64 8.05 2.13
CA SER A 395 -1.86 7.20 3.30
C SER A 395 -3.06 6.28 3.06
N LEU A 396 -4.24 6.86 2.80
CA LEU A 396 -5.46 6.07 2.62
C LEU A 396 -5.57 5.37 1.27
N SER A 397 -4.68 5.65 0.31
CA SER A 397 -4.76 5.15 -1.07
C SER A 397 -6.10 5.47 -1.76
N ILE A 398 -6.72 6.60 -1.42
CA ILE A 398 -7.97 7.06 -2.04
C ILE A 398 -7.73 7.56 -3.47
N CYS A 399 -8.72 7.37 -4.33
CA CYS A 399 -8.69 7.79 -5.74
C CYS A 399 -7.64 7.07 -6.61
N PHE A 400 -7.08 5.94 -6.16
CA PHE A 400 -6.25 5.05 -6.97
C PHE A 400 -7.03 3.84 -7.54
N GLY A 401 -8.33 3.74 -7.22
CA GLY A 401 -9.20 2.63 -7.63
C GLY A 401 -8.99 1.33 -6.85
N ASN A 402 -8.04 1.28 -5.92
CA ASN A 402 -7.74 0.10 -5.09
C ASN A 402 -8.91 -0.23 -4.16
N ILE A 403 -9.51 0.79 -3.53
CA ILE A 403 -10.63 0.64 -2.61
C ILE A 403 -11.89 0.18 -3.35
N ILE A 404 -12.18 0.77 -4.52
CA ILE A 404 -13.26 0.34 -5.41
C ILE A 404 -13.08 -1.15 -5.76
N MET A 405 -11.85 -1.54 -6.12
CA MET A 405 -11.54 -2.93 -6.45
C MET A 405 -11.72 -3.86 -5.25
N TYR A 406 -11.20 -3.55 -4.05
CA TYR A 406 -11.39 -4.41 -2.88
C TYR A 406 -12.84 -4.55 -2.44
N SER A 407 -13.59 -3.45 -2.44
CA SER A 407 -15.01 -3.46 -2.07
C SER A 407 -15.87 -4.21 -3.09
N SER A 408 -15.46 -4.27 -4.36
CA SER A 408 -16.15 -5.06 -5.39
C SER A 408 -16.19 -6.58 -5.15
N TYR A 409 -15.36 -7.07 -4.21
CA TYR A 409 -15.31 -8.47 -3.80
C TYR A 409 -16.11 -8.74 -2.51
N ASN A 410 -16.76 -7.71 -1.95
CA ASN A 410 -17.60 -7.84 -0.77
C ASN A 410 -18.93 -8.52 -1.10
N LYS A 411 -19.55 -9.06 -0.04
CA LYS A 411 -20.97 -9.41 -0.10
C LYS A 411 -21.79 -8.13 -0.19
N PHE A 412 -22.89 -8.18 -0.94
CA PHE A 412 -23.69 -6.99 -1.26
C PHE A 412 -24.11 -6.17 -0.03
N ARG A 413 -24.51 -6.83 1.08
CA ARG A 413 -24.96 -6.16 2.32
C ARG A 413 -23.88 -6.04 3.41
N HIS A 414 -22.60 -6.13 3.04
CA HIS A 414 -21.51 -6.02 4.01
C HIS A 414 -21.40 -4.57 4.54
N ASN A 415 -21.13 -4.41 5.84
CA ASN A 415 -21.13 -3.09 6.49
C ASN A 415 -19.83 -2.30 6.21
N VAL A 416 -19.78 -1.66 5.04
CA VAL A 416 -18.67 -0.80 4.61
C VAL A 416 -18.55 0.50 5.40
N TYR A 417 -19.63 0.98 6.04
CA TYR A 417 -19.58 2.17 6.89
C TYR A 417 -18.68 1.96 8.11
N ARG A 418 -18.85 0.82 8.79
CA ARG A 418 -18.02 0.41 9.92
C ARG A 418 -16.56 0.31 9.47
N ASP A 419 -16.32 -0.38 8.37
CA ASP A 419 -14.96 -0.65 7.90
C ASP A 419 -14.23 0.63 7.47
N ALA A 420 -14.90 1.53 6.75
CA ALA A 420 -14.35 2.85 6.40
C ALA A 420 -13.98 3.67 7.66
N THR A 421 -14.82 3.62 8.71
CA THR A 421 -14.54 4.32 9.97
C THR A 421 -13.35 3.71 10.71
N ILE A 422 -13.25 2.38 10.77
CA ILE A 422 -12.12 1.69 11.42
C ILE A 422 -10.81 2.01 10.68
N VAL A 423 -10.76 1.82 9.36
CA VAL A 423 -9.52 1.98 8.59
C VAL A 423 -8.99 3.41 8.68
N THR A 424 -9.86 4.40 8.51
CA THR A 424 -9.44 5.82 8.55
C THR A 424 -8.98 6.25 9.94
N SER A 425 -9.58 5.72 11.01
CA SER A 425 -9.15 6.00 12.38
C SER A 425 -7.80 5.33 12.70
N ILE A 426 -7.63 4.07 12.25
CA ILE A 426 -6.39 3.31 12.42
C ILE A 426 -5.25 3.98 11.66
N ASP A 427 -5.47 4.44 10.42
CA ASP A 427 -4.44 5.12 9.62
C ASP A 427 -3.80 6.32 10.37
N THR A 428 -4.64 7.19 10.94
CA THR A 428 -4.17 8.35 11.71
C THR A 428 -3.48 7.93 13.01
N PHE A 429 -4.06 6.97 13.74
CA PHE A 429 -3.46 6.46 14.97
C PHE A 429 -2.08 5.87 14.69
N THR A 430 -1.94 5.08 13.64
CA THR A 430 -0.66 4.45 13.26
C THR A 430 0.36 5.49 12.82
N SER A 431 -0.04 6.51 12.07
CA SER A 431 0.85 7.61 11.68
C SER A 431 1.41 8.38 12.89
N LEU A 432 0.56 8.68 13.88
CA LEU A 432 0.99 9.34 15.12
C LEU A 432 1.84 8.44 16.01
N LEU A 433 1.45 7.17 16.14
CA LEU A 433 2.18 6.16 16.89
C LEU A 433 3.57 5.93 16.30
N ALA A 434 3.65 5.78 14.98
CA ALA A 434 4.91 5.69 14.26
C ALA A 434 5.74 6.95 14.49
N GLY A 435 5.18 8.15 14.30
CA GLY A 435 5.87 9.41 14.56
C GLY A 435 6.47 9.51 15.96
N CYS A 436 5.73 9.12 17.00
CA CYS A 436 6.26 9.12 18.37
C CYS A 436 7.40 8.10 18.55
N THR A 437 7.25 6.88 18.03
CA THR A 437 8.31 5.85 18.07
C THR A 437 9.56 6.31 17.34
N ILE A 438 9.38 6.84 16.13
CA ILE A 438 10.40 7.38 15.22
C ILE A 438 11.22 8.45 15.93
N PHE A 439 10.54 9.49 16.39
CA PHE A 439 11.22 10.62 17.01
C PHE A 439 11.75 10.30 18.40
N GLY A 440 11.15 9.35 19.13
CA GLY A 440 11.74 8.83 20.36
C GLY A 440 13.12 8.18 20.12
N ILE A 441 13.25 7.37 19.07
CA ILE A 441 14.54 6.77 18.68
C ILE A 441 15.53 7.85 18.20
N LEU A 442 15.08 8.83 17.41
CA LEU A 442 15.95 9.91 16.92
C LEU A 442 16.37 10.90 18.01
N GLY A 443 15.53 11.14 19.02
CA GLY A 443 15.88 11.93 20.20
C GLY A 443 17.03 11.29 20.98
N HIS A 444 16.98 9.96 21.14
CA HIS A 444 18.10 9.20 21.70
C HIS A 444 19.37 9.34 20.86
N LEU A 445 19.26 9.22 19.53
CA LEU A 445 20.40 9.41 18.63
C LEU A 445 21.01 10.81 18.78
N ALA A 446 20.20 11.87 18.85
CA ALA A 446 20.67 13.24 19.09
C ALA A 446 21.39 13.37 20.43
N HIS A 447 20.82 12.80 21.49
CA HIS A 447 21.41 12.79 22.83
C HIS A 447 22.79 12.09 22.87
N VAL A 448 22.90 10.90 22.27
CA VAL A 448 24.16 10.12 22.25
C VAL A 448 25.20 10.73 21.31
N THR A 449 24.79 11.41 20.25
CA THR A 449 25.71 12.11 19.33
C THR A 449 26.08 13.52 19.80
N GLY A 450 25.59 13.97 20.96
CA GLY A 450 25.82 15.32 21.48
C GLY A 450 25.22 16.43 20.62
N LYS A 451 24.27 16.11 19.74
CA LYS A 451 23.56 17.10 18.92
C LYS A 451 22.39 17.66 19.72
N THR A 452 22.39 18.98 19.94
CA THR A 452 21.34 19.68 20.70
C THR A 452 20.02 19.81 19.94
N ASP A 453 20.06 19.74 18.61
CA ASP A 453 18.88 19.80 17.75
C ASP A 453 18.65 18.46 17.05
N VAL A 454 17.47 17.88 17.30
CA VAL A 454 16.99 16.63 16.70
C VAL A 454 16.83 16.78 15.18
N GLY A 455 16.59 17.98 14.67
CA GLY A 455 16.51 18.25 13.23
C GLY A 455 17.76 17.82 12.46
N ASN A 456 18.95 17.87 13.09
CA ASN A 456 20.23 17.53 12.47
C ASN A 456 20.47 16.03 12.27
N VAL A 457 19.56 15.17 12.75
CA VAL A 457 19.60 13.72 12.54
C VAL A 457 18.43 13.20 11.69
N VAL A 458 17.48 14.06 11.36
CA VAL A 458 16.32 13.73 10.52
C VAL A 458 16.71 13.91 9.05
N LYS A 459 16.67 12.82 8.29
CA LYS A 459 16.85 12.83 6.82
C LYS A 459 15.49 12.79 6.12
N SER A 460 15.42 13.30 4.89
CA SER A 460 14.19 13.34 4.11
C SER A 460 13.80 11.99 3.51
N ASP A 461 12.49 11.72 3.42
CA ASP A 461 11.88 10.60 2.71
C ASP A 461 12.51 9.23 3.06
N ALA A 462 12.99 8.50 2.05
CA ALA A 462 13.65 7.20 2.20
C ALA A 462 14.92 7.29 3.06
N GLY A 463 15.56 8.46 3.13
CA GLY A 463 16.70 8.69 4.01
C GLY A 463 16.36 8.51 5.49
N LEU A 464 15.12 8.83 5.91
CA LEU A 464 14.72 8.59 7.29
C LEU A 464 14.78 7.09 7.61
N ALA A 465 14.23 6.26 6.71
CA ALA A 465 14.15 4.81 6.84
C ALA A 465 15.50 4.08 6.73
N PHE A 466 16.33 4.50 5.77
CA PHE A 466 17.56 3.78 5.39
C PHE A 466 18.86 4.45 5.85
N ILE A 467 18.80 5.63 6.47
CA ILE A 467 19.97 6.31 7.04
C ILE A 467 19.77 6.59 8.52
N SER A 468 18.72 7.33 8.88
CA SER A 468 18.54 7.76 10.28
C SER A 468 18.20 6.61 11.24
N TYR A 469 17.33 5.65 10.86
CA TYR A 469 17.09 4.47 11.72
C TYR A 469 18.28 3.56 11.87
N PRO A 470 18.94 3.13 10.78
CA PRO A 470 20.03 2.17 10.92
C PRO A 470 21.15 2.78 11.74
N GLU A 471 21.40 4.09 11.60
CA GLU A 471 22.30 4.85 12.47
C GLU A 471 21.86 4.83 13.95
N ALA A 472 20.59 5.07 14.25
CA ALA A 472 20.09 5.03 15.63
C ALA A 472 20.14 3.62 16.25
N ILE A 473 19.72 2.60 15.49
CA ILE A 473 19.73 1.20 15.93
C ILE A 473 21.16 0.72 16.18
N ALA A 474 22.13 1.14 15.35
CA ALA A 474 23.54 0.80 15.54
C ALA A 474 24.12 1.32 16.87
N LYS A 475 23.49 2.32 17.49
CA LYS A 475 23.89 2.87 18.80
C LYS A 475 23.18 2.19 19.99
N PHE A 476 22.29 1.23 19.76
CA PHE A 476 21.67 0.50 20.86
C PHE A 476 22.68 -0.43 21.53
N GLU A 477 22.83 -0.31 22.84
CA GLU A 477 23.71 -1.16 23.64
C GLU A 477 23.22 -2.62 23.73
N VAL A 478 21.91 -2.84 23.56
CA VAL A 478 21.27 -4.15 23.72
C VAL A 478 20.66 -4.62 22.40
N LEU A 479 21.19 -5.73 21.86
CA LEU A 479 20.67 -6.47 20.71
C LEU A 479 20.34 -5.60 19.46
N PRO A 480 21.25 -4.73 18.98
CA PRO A 480 20.99 -3.85 17.83
C PRO A 480 20.57 -4.63 16.57
N GLN A 481 21.12 -5.83 16.35
CA GLN A 481 20.78 -6.70 15.23
C GLN A 481 19.31 -7.15 15.28
N ALA A 482 18.81 -7.54 16.46
CA ALA A 482 17.43 -7.98 16.61
C ALA A 482 16.43 -6.85 16.32
N PHE A 483 16.71 -5.65 16.82
CA PHE A 483 15.90 -4.47 16.53
C PHE A 483 15.94 -4.09 15.05
N SER A 484 17.09 -4.22 14.39
CA SER A 484 17.22 -4.01 12.95
C SER A 484 16.39 -5.01 12.14
N VAL A 485 16.48 -6.31 12.46
CA VAL A 485 15.69 -7.37 11.82
C VAL A 485 14.19 -7.09 11.98
N LEU A 486 13.73 -6.77 13.19
CA LEU A 486 12.32 -6.46 13.42
C LEU A 486 11.87 -5.23 12.63
N PHE A 487 12.66 -4.16 12.63
CA PHE A 487 12.35 -2.92 11.91
C PHE A 487 12.24 -3.13 10.40
N PHE A 488 13.24 -3.74 9.76
CA PHE A 488 13.22 -3.95 8.32
C PHE A 488 12.22 -5.03 7.89
N LEU A 489 11.98 -6.05 8.73
CA LEU A 489 10.90 -7.01 8.48
C LEU A 489 9.52 -6.33 8.55
N MET A 490 9.29 -5.45 9.52
CA MET A 490 8.07 -4.65 9.61
C MET A 490 7.88 -3.78 8.36
N LEU A 491 8.91 -3.00 7.97
CA LEU A 491 8.84 -2.18 6.76
C LEU A 491 8.53 -3.02 5.52
N PHE A 492 9.18 -4.19 5.40
CA PHE A 492 8.95 -5.07 4.26
C PHE A 492 7.51 -5.62 4.23
N VAL A 493 6.96 -6.00 5.39
CA VAL A 493 5.57 -6.46 5.53
C VAL A 493 4.57 -5.36 5.17
N LEU A 494 4.78 -4.12 5.64
CA LEU A 494 3.99 -2.95 5.25
C LEU A 494 4.07 -2.71 3.73
N GLY A 495 5.25 -2.89 3.15
CA GLY A 495 5.46 -2.85 1.70
C GLY A 495 4.61 -3.89 0.95
N ILE A 496 4.62 -5.15 1.37
CA ILE A 496 3.80 -6.20 0.75
C ILE A 496 2.31 -5.83 0.80
N GLY A 497 1.81 -5.35 1.93
CA GLY A 497 0.40 -4.96 2.12
C GLY A 497 -0.12 -4.01 1.05
N SER A 498 0.54 -2.86 0.89
CA SER A 498 0.15 -1.87 -0.13
C SER A 498 0.36 -2.37 -1.56
N ASN A 499 1.48 -3.06 -1.83
CA ASN A 499 1.79 -3.52 -3.19
C ASN A 499 0.83 -4.62 -3.69
N VAL A 500 0.37 -5.50 -2.79
CA VAL A 500 -0.65 -6.52 -3.08
C VAL A 500 -1.97 -5.88 -3.49
N ALA A 501 -2.35 -4.75 -2.90
CA ALA A 501 -3.57 -4.02 -3.27
C ALA A 501 -3.47 -3.39 -4.66
N MET A 502 -2.38 -2.67 -4.93
CA MET A 502 -2.13 -2.04 -6.23
C MET A 502 -2.06 -3.09 -7.36
N THR A 503 -1.33 -4.18 -7.13
CA THR A 503 -1.22 -5.29 -8.08
C THR A 503 -2.55 -6.00 -8.29
N SER A 504 -3.38 -6.13 -7.24
CA SER A 504 -4.74 -6.69 -7.37
C SER A 504 -5.63 -5.84 -8.26
N CYS A 505 -5.46 -4.51 -8.26
CA CYS A 505 -6.19 -3.60 -9.14
C CYS A 505 -5.87 -3.90 -10.62
N VAL A 506 -4.58 -4.02 -10.95
CA VAL A 506 -4.09 -4.41 -12.29
C VAL A 506 -4.60 -5.79 -12.70
N MET A 507 -4.48 -6.78 -11.82
CA MET A 507 -4.98 -8.13 -12.06
C MET A 507 -6.49 -8.13 -12.34
N THR A 508 -7.26 -7.34 -11.61
CA THR A 508 -8.72 -7.22 -11.79
C THR A 508 -9.05 -6.66 -13.16
N VAL A 509 -8.37 -5.60 -13.60
CA VAL A 509 -8.59 -5.00 -14.93
C VAL A 509 -8.26 -6.00 -16.05
N ILE A 510 -7.15 -6.73 -15.94
CA ILE A 510 -6.76 -7.77 -16.92
C ILE A 510 -7.84 -8.86 -16.99
N LYS A 511 -8.27 -9.39 -15.84
CA LYS A 511 -9.32 -10.42 -15.79
C LYS A 511 -10.68 -9.92 -16.26
N ASP A 512 -10.97 -8.64 -16.04
CA ASP A 512 -12.20 -8.00 -16.49
C ASP A 512 -12.27 -7.90 -18.03
N GLN A 513 -11.12 -7.74 -18.70
CA GLN A 513 -11.02 -7.72 -20.17
C GLN A 513 -10.82 -9.11 -20.78
N PHE A 514 -10.12 -10.00 -20.07
CA PHE A 514 -9.81 -11.36 -20.50
C PHE A 514 -10.33 -12.39 -19.48
N PRO A 515 -11.65 -12.70 -19.47
CA PRO A 515 -12.27 -13.57 -18.46
C PRO A 515 -11.72 -15.00 -18.41
N LYS A 516 -11.05 -15.46 -19.47
CA LYS A 516 -10.44 -16.80 -19.56
C LYS A 516 -9.14 -16.91 -18.76
N VAL A 517 -8.52 -15.78 -18.38
CA VAL A 517 -7.24 -15.75 -17.66
C VAL A 517 -7.46 -16.12 -16.19
N ARG A 518 -6.71 -17.11 -15.71
CA ARG A 518 -6.74 -17.55 -14.30
C ARG A 518 -5.91 -16.61 -13.42
N ASN A 519 -6.22 -16.57 -12.11
CA ASN A 519 -5.53 -15.70 -11.13
C ASN A 519 -4.00 -15.85 -11.18
N TRP A 520 -3.49 -17.09 -11.15
CA TRP A 520 -2.05 -17.34 -11.18
C TRP A 520 -1.39 -16.86 -12.48
N GLN A 521 -2.06 -16.98 -13.63
CA GLN A 521 -1.51 -16.52 -14.92
C GLN A 521 -1.38 -15.01 -14.95
N ALA A 522 -2.43 -14.29 -14.52
CA ALA A 522 -2.39 -12.83 -14.43
C ALA A 522 -1.31 -12.37 -13.43
N ALA A 523 -1.24 -13.01 -12.25
CA ALA A 523 -0.23 -12.69 -11.25
C ALA A 523 1.21 -12.94 -11.76
N THR A 524 1.45 -14.03 -12.50
CA THR A 524 2.77 -14.31 -13.11
C THR A 524 3.14 -13.26 -14.16
N ILE A 525 2.22 -12.90 -15.05
CA ILE A 525 2.46 -11.87 -16.08
C ILE A 525 2.81 -10.54 -15.41
N ILE A 526 2.03 -10.12 -14.41
CA ILE A 526 2.28 -8.86 -13.71
C ILE A 526 3.62 -8.90 -12.96
N ALA A 527 3.96 -10.01 -12.31
CA ALA A 527 5.25 -10.14 -11.61
C ALA A 527 6.45 -10.07 -12.57
N ILE A 528 6.38 -10.73 -13.73
CA ILE A 528 7.45 -10.66 -14.75
C ILE A 528 7.59 -9.23 -15.28
N CYS A 529 6.49 -8.60 -15.69
CA CYS A 529 6.50 -7.20 -16.13
C CYS A 529 7.00 -6.26 -15.02
N GLY A 530 6.62 -6.54 -13.77
CA GLY A 530 7.02 -5.78 -12.59
C GLY A 530 8.52 -5.85 -12.31
N VAL A 531 9.16 -7.01 -12.50
CA VAL A 531 10.63 -7.15 -12.38
C VAL A 531 11.31 -6.40 -13.52
N LEU A 532 10.84 -6.55 -14.76
CA LEU A 532 11.44 -5.89 -15.92
C LEU A 532 11.37 -4.36 -15.80
N LEU A 533 10.19 -3.82 -15.50
CA LEU A 533 9.99 -2.38 -15.33
C LEU A 533 10.64 -1.85 -14.05
N GLY A 534 10.60 -2.63 -12.96
CA GLY A 534 11.22 -2.27 -11.68
C GLY A 534 12.75 -2.21 -11.74
N SER A 535 13.37 -2.90 -12.70
CA SER A 535 14.83 -2.95 -12.85
C SER A 535 15.47 -1.56 -13.07
N ILE A 536 14.72 -0.61 -13.63
CA ILE A 536 15.20 0.77 -13.86
C ILE A 536 15.51 1.50 -12.54
N TYR A 537 14.77 1.22 -11.47
CA TYR A 537 14.90 1.92 -10.19
C TYR A 537 15.98 1.32 -9.28
N VAL A 538 16.51 0.15 -9.62
CA VAL A 538 17.64 -0.49 -8.92
C VAL A 538 18.98 -0.26 -9.63
N THR A 539 19.01 0.72 -10.55
CA THR A 539 20.24 1.23 -11.17
C THR A 539 20.89 2.30 -10.27
N PRO A 540 22.19 2.60 -10.45
CA PRO A 540 22.87 3.74 -9.83
C PRO A 540 22.13 5.09 -9.97
N GLY A 541 21.47 5.33 -11.10
CA GLY A 541 20.63 6.51 -11.34
C GLY A 541 19.16 6.36 -10.90
N GLY A 542 18.80 5.22 -10.31
CA GLY A 542 17.42 4.81 -10.08
C GLY A 542 16.60 5.74 -9.17
N GLN A 543 17.23 6.38 -8.18
CA GLN A 543 16.54 7.33 -7.29
C GLN A 543 16.08 8.61 -8.02
N TYR A 544 16.88 9.12 -8.97
CA TYR A 544 16.50 10.27 -9.80
C TYR A 544 15.30 9.93 -10.68
N VAL A 545 15.30 8.73 -11.27
CA VAL A 545 14.17 8.23 -12.09
C VAL A 545 12.94 8.02 -11.23
N LEU A 546 13.09 7.41 -10.05
CA LEU A 546 12.00 7.19 -9.09
C LEU A 546 11.32 8.51 -8.75
N LYS A 547 12.09 9.55 -8.37
CA LYS A 547 11.53 10.85 -8.00
C LYS A 547 10.83 11.55 -9.18
N LEU A 548 11.41 11.46 -10.38
CA LEU A 548 10.82 12.00 -11.60
C LEU A 548 9.46 11.33 -11.91
N VAL A 549 9.44 10.00 -11.88
CA VAL A 549 8.26 9.20 -12.21
C VAL A 549 7.19 9.29 -11.12
N ASP A 550 7.55 9.32 -9.84
CA ASP A 550 6.60 9.55 -8.74
C ASP A 550 5.90 10.91 -8.89
N TYR A 551 6.67 11.98 -9.14
CA TYR A 551 6.13 13.33 -9.24
C TYR A 551 5.18 13.50 -10.45
N TYR A 552 5.64 13.16 -11.64
CA TYR A 552 4.87 13.38 -12.88
C TYR A 552 3.88 12.24 -13.19
N GLY A 553 4.20 11.01 -12.81
CA GLY A 553 3.45 9.79 -13.14
C GLY A 553 2.44 9.32 -12.08
N ALA A 554 2.58 9.77 -10.83
CA ALA A 554 1.67 9.40 -9.75
C ALA A 554 1.10 10.62 -9.05
N SER A 555 1.92 11.38 -8.33
CA SER A 555 1.51 12.50 -7.46
C SER A 555 0.68 13.55 -8.18
N SER A 556 1.18 14.08 -9.31
CA SER A 556 0.50 15.16 -10.03
C SER A 556 -0.77 14.68 -10.75
N ILE A 557 -0.75 13.45 -11.31
CA ILE A 557 -1.91 12.87 -12.00
C ILE A 557 -3.03 12.54 -11.01
N ALA A 558 -2.69 11.98 -9.85
CA ALA A 558 -3.65 11.53 -8.85
C ALA A 558 -4.59 12.66 -8.41
N LEU A 559 -4.08 13.87 -8.21
CA LEU A 559 -4.90 15.02 -7.79
C LEU A 559 -5.98 15.38 -8.84
N VAL A 560 -5.61 15.40 -10.12
CA VAL A 560 -6.55 15.72 -11.21
C VAL A 560 -7.58 14.60 -11.37
N LEU A 561 -7.15 13.34 -11.33
CA LEU A 561 -8.05 12.19 -11.41
C LEU A 561 -9.01 12.13 -10.22
N ALA A 562 -8.56 12.49 -9.02
CA ALA A 562 -9.39 12.56 -7.84
C ALA A 562 -10.51 13.59 -7.97
N ILE A 563 -10.20 14.79 -8.48
CA ILE A 563 -11.21 15.81 -8.76
C ILE A 563 -12.20 15.31 -9.81
N ALA A 564 -11.71 14.67 -10.87
CA ALA A 564 -12.56 14.09 -11.91
C ALA A 564 -13.47 12.98 -11.36
N GLU A 565 -12.97 12.12 -10.47
CA GLU A 565 -13.76 11.10 -9.77
C GLU A 565 -14.85 11.73 -8.90
N LEU A 566 -14.50 12.72 -8.08
CA LEU A 566 -15.43 13.42 -7.21
C LEU A 566 -16.55 14.13 -8.00
N ILE A 567 -16.21 14.74 -9.14
CA ILE A 567 -17.20 15.32 -10.06
C ILE A 567 -18.05 14.21 -10.70
N ALA A 568 -17.45 13.10 -11.13
CA ALA A 568 -18.16 11.98 -11.74
C ALA A 568 -19.23 11.43 -10.78
N ILE A 569 -18.90 11.27 -9.51
CA ILE A 569 -19.81 10.68 -8.52
C ILE A 569 -20.77 11.73 -7.95
N GLY A 570 -20.25 12.86 -7.48
CA GLY A 570 -21.04 13.85 -6.77
C GLY A 570 -22.00 14.65 -7.66
N TRP A 571 -21.64 14.83 -8.94
CA TRP A 571 -22.36 15.72 -9.85
C TRP A 571 -22.91 15.02 -11.09
N VAL A 572 -22.10 14.21 -11.79
CA VAL A 572 -22.57 13.51 -13.00
C VAL A 572 -23.53 12.37 -12.65
N TYR A 573 -23.12 11.46 -11.77
CA TYR A 573 -23.98 10.40 -11.26
C TYR A 573 -25.01 10.95 -10.28
N GLY A 574 -24.54 11.77 -9.34
CA GLY A 574 -25.36 12.54 -8.39
C GLY A 574 -25.39 11.91 -6.99
N VAL A 575 -25.16 12.75 -5.97
CA VAL A 575 -25.16 12.34 -4.56
C VAL A 575 -26.48 11.71 -4.12
N ASP A 576 -27.62 12.15 -4.62
CA ASP A 576 -28.91 11.59 -4.22
C ASP A 576 -29.09 10.15 -4.71
N ARG A 577 -28.58 9.81 -5.91
CA ARG A 577 -28.56 8.41 -6.38
C ARG A 577 -27.62 7.57 -5.53
N LEU A 578 -26.41 8.05 -5.26
CA LEU A 578 -25.47 7.38 -4.36
C LEU A 578 -26.08 7.12 -2.96
N CYS A 579 -26.88 8.06 -2.44
CA CYS A 579 -27.59 7.87 -1.18
C CYS A 579 -28.64 6.77 -1.26
N LYS A 580 -29.42 6.71 -2.36
CA LYS A 580 -30.40 5.63 -2.60
C LYS A 580 -29.71 4.28 -2.74
N ASP A 581 -28.59 4.21 -3.46
CA ASP A 581 -27.79 2.99 -3.60
C ASP A 581 -27.32 2.48 -2.24
N THR A 582 -26.86 3.41 -1.39
CA THR A 582 -26.40 3.09 -0.03
C THR A 582 -27.55 2.64 0.86
N GLU A 583 -28.70 3.29 0.78
CA GLU A 583 -29.90 2.96 1.53
C GLU A 583 -30.42 1.57 1.15
N PHE A 584 -30.47 1.24 -0.14
CA PHE A 584 -30.84 -0.09 -0.61
C PHE A 584 -29.85 -1.17 -0.14
N MET A 585 -28.55 -0.87 -0.15
CA MET A 585 -27.48 -1.80 0.21
C MET A 585 -27.38 -2.06 1.71
N LEU A 586 -27.38 -1.00 2.53
CA LEU A 586 -27.10 -1.03 3.97
C LEU A 586 -28.34 -0.83 4.86
N GLY A 587 -29.48 -0.44 4.30
CA GLY A 587 -30.72 -0.17 5.03
C GLY A 587 -30.76 1.20 5.73
N HIS A 588 -29.74 2.04 5.56
CA HIS A 588 -29.72 3.39 6.12
C HIS A 588 -29.19 4.41 5.12
N ARG A 589 -29.84 5.57 5.05
CA ARG A 589 -29.43 6.66 4.16
C ARG A 589 -28.26 7.46 4.77
N PRO A 590 -27.23 7.82 3.98
CA PRO A 590 -26.15 8.71 4.45
C PRO A 590 -26.69 10.05 4.99
N ASN A 591 -26.18 10.47 6.14
CA ASN A 591 -26.57 11.73 6.78
C ASN A 591 -26.06 12.97 6.04
N LEU A 592 -26.42 14.16 6.54
CA LEU A 592 -26.07 15.45 5.93
C LEU A 592 -24.55 15.64 5.77
N TYR A 593 -23.74 15.19 6.72
CA TYR A 593 -22.29 15.35 6.68
C TYR A 593 -21.69 14.68 5.43
N TRP A 594 -22.03 13.41 5.16
CA TRP A 594 -21.54 12.71 3.96
C TRP A 594 -21.99 13.40 2.68
N ARG A 595 -23.26 13.82 2.63
CA ARG A 595 -23.85 14.49 1.47
C ARG A 595 -23.16 15.82 1.16
N LEU A 596 -22.87 16.63 2.19
CA LEU A 596 -22.17 17.90 2.03
C LEU A 596 -20.71 17.70 1.60
N CYS A 597 -20.02 16.70 2.16
CA CYS A 597 -18.66 16.37 1.76
C CYS A 597 -18.58 15.98 0.28
N TRP A 598 -19.38 15.00 -0.16
CA TRP A 598 -19.36 14.52 -1.55
C TRP A 598 -19.83 15.56 -2.57
N ARG A 599 -20.80 16.41 -2.19
CA ARG A 599 -21.37 17.38 -3.12
C ARG A 599 -20.52 18.65 -3.25
N TRP A 600 -20.01 19.18 -2.13
CA TRP A 600 -19.47 20.54 -2.08
C TRP A 600 -18.09 20.63 -1.42
N ILE A 601 -17.94 20.17 -0.17
CA ILE A 601 -16.74 20.46 0.63
C ILE A 601 -15.51 19.81 0.02
N THR A 602 -15.57 18.51 -0.26
CA THR A 602 -14.41 17.77 -0.78
C THR A 602 -14.02 18.26 -2.19
N PRO A 603 -14.94 18.36 -3.18
CA PRO A 603 -14.58 18.86 -4.50
C PRO A 603 -14.01 20.29 -4.47
N LEU A 604 -14.59 21.19 -3.66
CA LEU A 604 -14.13 22.57 -3.56
C LEU A 604 -12.72 22.65 -2.96
N LEU A 605 -12.47 21.94 -1.86
CA LEU A 605 -11.15 21.92 -1.22
C LEU A 605 -10.09 21.37 -2.19
N MET A 606 -10.40 20.27 -2.89
CA MET A 606 -9.51 19.68 -3.87
C MET A 606 -9.23 20.63 -5.04
N PHE A 607 -10.25 21.36 -5.52
CA PHE A 607 -10.08 22.33 -6.59
C PHE A 607 -9.20 23.53 -6.18
N VAL A 608 -9.44 24.10 -4.99
CA VAL A 608 -8.60 25.18 -4.44
C VAL A 608 -7.14 24.74 -4.35
N ILE A 609 -6.91 23.50 -3.91
CA ILE A 609 -5.58 22.93 -3.78
C ILE A 609 -4.91 22.69 -5.14
N LEU A 610 -5.65 22.23 -6.15
CA LEU A 610 -5.13 22.11 -7.51
C LEU A 610 -4.70 23.49 -8.04
N ILE A 611 -5.53 24.52 -7.88
CA ILE A 611 -5.20 25.88 -8.31
C ILE A 611 -3.95 26.39 -7.60
N TYR A 612 -3.84 26.14 -6.29
CA TYR A 612 -2.65 26.48 -5.53
C TYR A 612 -1.39 25.77 -6.07
N ASN A 613 -1.47 24.45 -6.26
CA ASN A 613 -0.36 23.66 -6.80
C ASN A 613 0.09 24.15 -8.18
N LEU A 614 -0.85 24.51 -9.05
CA LEU A 614 -0.55 25.08 -10.37
C LEU A 614 0.06 26.47 -10.29
N ALA A 615 -0.37 27.30 -9.33
CA ALA A 615 0.14 28.65 -9.14
C ALA A 615 1.54 28.69 -8.50
N THR A 616 1.87 27.72 -7.66
CA THR A 616 3.17 27.61 -6.97
C THR A 616 4.02 26.46 -7.50
N LEU A 617 3.87 26.13 -8.79
CA LEU A 617 4.61 25.04 -9.41
C LEU A 617 6.10 25.40 -9.48
N GLU A 618 6.91 24.75 -8.65
CA GLU A 618 8.38 24.86 -8.68
C GLU A 618 8.97 23.71 -9.51
N PRO A 619 10.08 23.93 -10.25
CA PRO A 619 10.75 22.85 -10.96
C PRO A 619 11.18 21.73 -10.00
N LEU A 620 10.95 20.48 -10.42
CA LEU A 620 11.34 19.31 -9.63
C LEU A 620 12.87 19.26 -9.48
N MET A 621 13.37 19.19 -8.25
CA MET A 621 14.79 18.98 -7.95
C MET A 621 14.99 17.75 -7.06
N TYR A 622 16.16 17.11 -7.16
CA TYR A 622 16.57 16.06 -6.23
C TYR A 622 17.87 16.45 -5.55
N LYS A 623 17.85 16.56 -4.21
CA LYS A 623 18.94 17.18 -3.44
C LYS A 623 19.22 18.59 -3.97
N GLN A 624 20.40 18.83 -4.56
CA GLN A 624 20.77 20.09 -5.21
C GLN A 624 20.90 19.94 -6.75
N TYR A 625 20.50 18.79 -7.28
CA TYR A 625 20.57 18.49 -8.71
C TYR A 625 19.32 18.99 -9.44
N VAL A 626 19.58 19.75 -10.51
CA VAL A 626 18.56 20.22 -11.45
C VAL A 626 18.53 19.26 -12.63
N TYR A 627 17.35 18.72 -12.94
CA TYR A 627 17.21 17.75 -14.03
C TYR A 627 17.52 18.38 -15.39
N PRO A 628 18.09 17.61 -16.34
CA PRO A 628 18.29 18.07 -17.70
C PRO A 628 16.94 18.22 -18.43
N THR A 629 16.90 19.08 -19.45
CA THR A 629 15.66 19.38 -20.22
C THR A 629 14.97 18.14 -20.78
N ILE A 630 15.75 17.11 -21.15
CA ILE A 630 15.20 15.85 -21.66
C ILE A 630 14.40 15.09 -20.59
N ALA A 631 14.88 15.09 -19.34
CA ALA A 631 14.18 14.45 -18.23
C ALA A 631 12.87 15.18 -17.89
N TYR A 632 12.88 16.53 -17.90
CA TYR A 632 11.64 17.30 -17.76
C TYR A 632 10.66 17.03 -18.90
N SER A 633 11.14 16.93 -20.14
CA SER A 633 10.29 16.63 -21.30
C SER A 633 9.64 15.26 -21.18
N ILE A 634 10.39 14.24 -20.74
CA ILE A 634 9.86 12.91 -20.44
C ILE A 634 8.81 12.99 -19.32
N GLY A 635 9.09 13.73 -18.24
CA GLY A 635 8.15 13.93 -17.15
C GLY A 635 6.82 14.52 -17.62
N TRP A 636 6.85 15.60 -18.41
CA TRP A 636 5.65 16.21 -18.97
C TRP A 636 4.91 15.29 -19.96
N CYS A 637 5.62 14.47 -20.73
CA CYS A 637 5.00 13.45 -21.58
C CYS A 637 4.26 12.38 -20.76
N ILE A 638 4.85 11.90 -19.66
CA ILE A 638 4.20 10.96 -18.73
C ILE A 638 2.94 11.59 -18.14
N PHE A 639 3.05 12.83 -17.65
CA PHE A 639 1.91 13.58 -17.09
C PHE A 639 0.79 13.77 -18.11
N ALA A 640 1.13 14.22 -19.32
CA ALA A 640 0.18 14.40 -20.41
C ALA A 640 -0.49 13.08 -20.80
N PHE A 641 0.26 11.98 -20.91
CA PHE A 641 -0.28 10.66 -21.21
C PHE A 641 -1.28 10.18 -20.15
N GLY A 642 -1.00 10.47 -18.87
CA GLY A 642 -1.91 10.22 -17.75
C GLY A 642 -3.21 11.00 -17.84
N LEU A 643 -3.13 12.31 -18.10
CA LEU A 643 -4.31 13.17 -18.16
C LEU A 643 -5.15 12.99 -19.43
N LEU A 644 -4.50 12.69 -20.57
CA LEU A 644 -5.17 12.46 -21.84
C LEU A 644 -6.12 11.25 -21.80
N GLN A 645 -5.99 10.36 -20.83
CA GLN A 645 -6.96 9.28 -20.62
C GLN A 645 -8.38 9.83 -20.39
N LEU A 646 -8.54 10.98 -19.73
CA LEU A 646 -9.84 11.61 -19.51
C LEU A 646 -10.55 11.95 -20.84
N PRO A 647 -10.01 12.83 -21.71
CA PRO A 647 -10.66 13.18 -22.97
C PRO A 647 -10.70 12.02 -23.97
N ILE A 648 -9.66 11.19 -24.08
CA ILE A 648 -9.63 10.09 -25.07
C ILE A 648 -10.78 9.12 -24.82
N TRP A 649 -10.93 8.64 -23.59
CA TRP A 649 -12.00 7.69 -23.27
C TRP A 649 -13.37 8.36 -23.20
N GLY A 650 -13.45 9.66 -22.88
CA GLY A 650 -14.68 10.44 -22.98
C GLY A 650 -15.21 10.53 -24.41
N VAL A 651 -14.35 10.84 -25.37
CA VAL A 651 -14.70 10.87 -26.81
C VAL A 651 -15.08 9.48 -27.30
N TYR A 652 -14.32 8.45 -26.93
CA TYR A 652 -14.65 7.06 -27.26
C TYR A 652 -16.01 6.63 -26.69
N ALA A 653 -16.32 7.02 -25.45
CA ALA A 653 -17.61 6.74 -24.83
C ALA A 653 -18.76 7.39 -25.60
N ILE A 654 -18.63 8.67 -25.98
CA ILE A 654 -19.63 9.38 -26.79
C ILE A 654 -19.84 8.69 -28.14
N TYR A 655 -18.77 8.27 -28.80
CA TYR A 655 -18.85 7.58 -30.10
C TYR A 655 -19.67 6.28 -30.01
N LYS A 656 -19.47 5.51 -28.92
CA LYS A 656 -20.12 4.22 -28.69
C LYS A 656 -21.59 4.31 -28.26
N GLN A 657 -22.05 5.46 -27.75
CA GLN A 657 -23.45 5.61 -27.33
C GLN A 657 -24.42 5.56 -28.51
N SER A 658 -25.58 4.95 -28.27
CA SER A 658 -26.70 4.98 -29.21
C SER A 658 -27.35 6.36 -29.20
N GLY A 659 -27.60 6.90 -30.40
CA GLY A 659 -28.20 8.23 -30.59
C GLY A 659 -28.11 8.63 -32.05
N LYS A 660 -29.16 9.30 -32.56
CA LYS A 660 -29.21 9.73 -33.97
C LYS A 660 -28.44 11.03 -34.18
N SER A 661 -28.37 11.88 -33.16
CA SER A 661 -27.60 13.12 -33.15
C SER A 661 -26.41 13.08 -32.17
N LEU A 662 -25.39 13.91 -32.42
CA LEU A 662 -24.25 14.05 -31.52
C LEU A 662 -24.68 14.51 -30.11
N ASN A 663 -25.67 15.40 -30.01
CA ASN A 663 -26.20 15.88 -28.74
C ASN A 663 -26.88 14.76 -27.93
N GLU A 664 -27.63 13.86 -28.59
CA GLU A 664 -28.21 12.69 -27.93
C GLU A 664 -27.12 11.75 -27.41
N LYS A 665 -26.09 11.48 -28.23
CA LYS A 665 -24.96 10.63 -27.83
C LYS A 665 -24.24 11.21 -26.61
N ILE A 666 -23.99 12.52 -26.58
CA ILE A 666 -23.40 13.21 -25.44
C ILE A 666 -24.30 13.06 -24.21
N LYS A 667 -25.60 13.38 -24.32
CA LYS A 667 -26.55 13.27 -23.21
C LYS A 667 -26.66 11.85 -22.65
N ASN A 668 -26.59 10.83 -23.51
CA ASN A 668 -26.60 9.42 -23.11
C ASN A 668 -25.28 9.00 -22.46
N ALA A 669 -24.14 9.61 -22.82
CA ALA A 669 -22.85 9.33 -22.18
C ALA A 669 -22.74 9.84 -20.73
N PHE A 670 -23.58 10.81 -20.34
CA PHE A 670 -23.71 11.29 -18.95
C PHE A 670 -24.67 10.45 -18.10
N LYS A 671 -25.40 9.50 -18.68
CA LYS A 671 -26.37 8.66 -17.97
C LYS A 671 -25.78 7.28 -17.64
N PRO A 672 -26.22 6.65 -16.53
CA PRO A 672 -25.89 5.27 -16.27
C PRO A 672 -26.32 4.37 -17.43
N THR A 673 -25.46 3.41 -17.78
CA THR A 673 -25.81 2.39 -18.77
C THR A 673 -26.86 1.43 -18.24
N ALA A 674 -27.54 0.69 -19.13
CA ALA A 674 -28.46 -0.37 -18.74
C ALA A 674 -27.80 -1.49 -17.90
N ALA A 675 -26.47 -1.60 -17.97
CA ALA A 675 -25.69 -2.55 -17.19
C ALA A 675 -25.35 -2.02 -15.78
N TRP A 676 -25.58 -0.74 -15.46
CA TRP A 676 -25.28 -0.19 -14.15
C TRP A 676 -26.26 -0.68 -13.08
N GLY A 677 -25.73 -1.07 -11.92
CA GLY A 677 -26.50 -1.61 -10.79
C GLY A 677 -25.85 -2.87 -10.21
N PRO A 678 -26.55 -3.57 -9.29
CA PRO A 678 -26.11 -4.85 -8.76
C PRO A 678 -25.87 -5.86 -9.88
N ILE A 679 -24.81 -6.67 -9.77
CA ILE A 679 -24.47 -7.67 -10.78
C ILE A 679 -25.38 -8.90 -10.73
N ASP A 680 -25.87 -9.24 -9.53
CA ASP A 680 -26.81 -10.34 -9.32
C ASP A 680 -28.19 -9.99 -9.89
N PRO A 681 -28.75 -10.78 -10.82
CA PRO A 681 -30.01 -10.46 -11.48
C PRO A 681 -31.20 -10.29 -10.52
N ALA A 682 -31.27 -11.09 -9.45
CA ALA A 682 -32.34 -11.01 -8.46
C ALA A 682 -32.26 -9.70 -7.66
N THR A 683 -31.09 -9.39 -7.13
CA THR A 683 -30.83 -8.13 -6.42
C THR A 683 -31.02 -6.92 -7.33
N HIS A 684 -30.65 -7.02 -8.60
CA HIS A 684 -30.85 -5.95 -9.58
C HIS A 684 -32.33 -5.68 -9.87
N TYR A 685 -33.16 -6.72 -9.91
CA TYR A 685 -34.60 -6.59 -10.06
C TYR A 685 -35.23 -5.89 -8.85
N GLU A 686 -34.87 -6.30 -7.63
CA GLU A 686 -35.29 -5.64 -6.39
C GLU A 686 -34.90 -4.17 -6.35
N TYR A 687 -33.67 -3.85 -6.78
CA TYR A 687 -33.17 -2.48 -6.84
C TYR A 687 -33.97 -1.61 -7.82
N LYS A 688 -34.32 -2.14 -9.00
CA LYS A 688 -35.15 -1.40 -9.97
C LYS A 688 -36.53 -1.10 -9.38
N LYS A 689 -37.15 -2.09 -8.74
CA LYS A 689 -38.43 -1.90 -8.06
C LYS A 689 -38.33 -0.84 -6.95
N PHE A 690 -37.26 -0.87 -6.14
CA PHE A 690 -37.01 0.13 -5.10
C PHE A 690 -36.87 1.56 -5.66
N ILE A 691 -36.30 1.72 -6.86
CA ILE A 691 -36.19 3.03 -7.52
C ILE A 691 -37.51 3.48 -8.11
N ASP A 692 -38.31 2.57 -8.67
CA ASP A 692 -39.56 2.89 -9.34
C ASP A 692 -40.72 3.19 -8.35
N GLU A 693 -40.62 2.73 -7.10
CA GLU A 693 -41.60 2.98 -6.02
C GLU A 693 -41.46 4.36 -5.34
N ASP A 694 -40.45 5.14 -5.70
CA ASP A 694 -39.93 6.32 -4.98
C ASP A 694 -39.88 7.57 -5.88
#